data_AF-A0A819WRX4-F1
#
_entry.id   AF-A0A819WRX4-F1
#
_cell.length_a   1.000
_cell.length_b   1.000
_cell.length_c   1.000
_cell.angle_alpha   90.00
_cell.angle_beta   90.00
_cell.angle_gamma   90.00
#
_symmetry.space_group_name_H-M   'P 1'
#
loop_
_entity.id
_entity.type
_entity.pdbx_description
1 polymer ?
#
loop_
_entity_poly.entity_id
_entity_poly.type
_entity_poly.pdbx_seq_one_letter_code
_entity_poly.pdbx_strand_id
1 'polypeptide(L)'
;MVNHIHLHLMLNVGSQEKIQEILQSCFDYFRENMEEIEHTQSNQGILFVSQMAWIKYFIQFYAFALKNDDHYEIMATLDQYLTRNESTFCSTIKVFLIKQLCQLFNVTLREFRGIFNNRRVTWIRPIIQQSEKHAEEDFRRILILPIPQFEYYKKFIDINNALKNNRNVVDCRQMIIDCSKQQSSSYCLYIWFIHYYYSCFSKNSEETNKQLVALITENDFQEKLIEHFGYIGYCLFVSLITNFVQDKNSYFRLTSSMSDDDIYRRLVALNMAVLVLSCKALQRSTSLGSLVFDTNLHFPPDYGEYLKTSVCLPGLIPNDPIITQMIDVKTQVTERLARKEIKDKGKFIYRCSTNCDWLFFFTDCGAPHARSICPLCKKEIGGERHNILLVRDPPQIQMTIAEGFQFIDNYIEKYNEKPRFGYYNINPAKQSNLYEKGYHLNQSISFRFIHMMTHAVLLLASELRLLHEDKQLNRLYFREHFNKDYSLICEESTTPNQCYVWLLSLINQMLDKCFIFNGPMDNNKKVVQFEKFIEENLIYSHIESMAEEINQYKLNYIEFIHVQYEETSIDNIVNEMYENEQVYPYLNFFNLTNIHAINPLEEFRIKMRTMPLSEKNYPMTTFFLKRLGDYANIQYLFPIVKFTNYLIEKFNHRIKRNDAYEKTIAHYLTSGLDYDNLVELYKDFVDAWYKLTLTEFRFGCQTPRFERTLSQDDFAKNTKIAMVLLNASKDDGSLLLAACLRTLGNLQNEIVEFFHRTIVDDTISQSYQYCAVPVQAIRSEQILRLDSDLINQKLIMDGFTINYEYGKCTDAIYDYDEIEVTLRDMVRRLPLIDTEKLRFLNYQFELYGENSSLIIDVRTRIPQEPLDNNERSKLKKLLIIMDHHKILHYLGSLDYIFTYLRNIGKKEDNSLTTIQTFAEQNIRSSTLLNDDILQRPPFSAMTLKHIINWYELVEEIAFDQVLRNYIREDLREQAFAIDDCKRIVDQFVHTTMKNGRIAPCLQSIDSWIAVFKRIMVRVLSNVNVSLDVPLQLYLERTDFWTNDISEEDIQSFEVNDEILLRHTFIILISLEKKRDIANPSNVEQSSSKSDLQNTDQQKKQAKTWFINNNQNKVVIGQSKNKKKDR
;
A
#
# COMPACT_ATOMS: atom_id res chain seq x y z
N MET A 1 24.92 -14.05 -24.19
CA MET A 1 26.03 -13.14 -23.80
C MET A 1 25.96 -11.79 -24.53
N VAL A 2 25.96 -11.74 -25.88
CA VAL A 2 25.82 -10.48 -26.67
C VAL A 2 24.52 -9.73 -26.35
N ASN A 3 23.39 -10.43 -26.19
CA ASN A 3 22.10 -9.80 -25.82
C ASN A 3 22.04 -9.32 -24.35
N HIS A 4 22.82 -9.92 -23.43
CA HIS A 4 22.96 -9.41 -22.05
C HIS A 4 23.78 -8.11 -22.03
N ILE A 5 24.83 -8.02 -22.85
CA ILE A 5 25.60 -6.77 -23.04
C ILE A 5 24.71 -5.70 -23.70
N HIS A 6 23.88 -6.09 -24.67
CA HIS A 6 22.89 -5.21 -25.31
C HIS A 6 21.82 -4.71 -24.31
N LEU A 7 21.25 -5.57 -23.46
CA LEU A 7 20.35 -5.20 -22.36
C LEU A 7 21.03 -4.23 -21.37
N HIS A 8 22.29 -4.50 -21.00
CA HIS A 8 23.07 -3.63 -20.14
C HIS A 8 23.36 -2.26 -20.76
N LEU A 9 23.55 -2.20 -22.09
CA LEU A 9 23.75 -0.96 -22.85
C LEU A 9 22.44 -0.19 -23.03
N MET A 10 21.31 -0.86 -23.29
CA MET A 10 19.98 -0.24 -23.43
C MET A 10 19.39 0.26 -22.12
N LEU A 11 19.66 -0.42 -20.99
CA LEU A 11 19.21 0.01 -19.66
C LEU A 11 20.10 1.11 -19.05
N ASN A 12 21.34 1.27 -19.55
CA ASN A 12 22.29 2.31 -19.12
C ASN A 12 22.55 3.39 -20.20
N VAL A 13 21.56 3.76 -21.01
CA VAL A 13 21.75 4.81 -22.04
C VAL A 13 21.76 6.20 -21.40
N GLY A 14 22.92 6.56 -20.85
CA GLY A 14 23.28 7.92 -20.48
C GLY A 14 24.21 8.62 -21.48
N SER A 15 24.56 8.01 -22.62
CA SER A 15 25.50 8.62 -23.57
C SER A 15 25.14 8.37 -25.05
N GLN A 16 24.42 9.31 -25.68
CA GLN A 16 24.21 9.39 -27.14
C GLN A 16 25.54 9.26 -27.93
N GLU A 17 26.65 9.75 -27.36
CA GLU A 17 27.99 9.69 -27.95
C GLU A 17 28.46 8.26 -28.28
N LYS A 18 28.17 7.27 -27.42
CA LYS A 18 28.56 5.87 -27.67
C LYS A 18 27.84 5.24 -28.85
N ILE A 19 26.58 5.64 -29.09
CA ILE A 19 25.79 5.11 -30.20
C ILE A 19 26.34 5.66 -31.52
N GLN A 20 26.67 6.95 -31.56
CA GLN A 20 27.32 7.56 -32.72
C GLN A 20 28.66 6.89 -33.02
N GLU A 21 29.50 6.68 -32.00
CA GLU A 21 30.81 6.03 -32.16
C GLU A 21 30.69 4.65 -32.79
N ILE A 22 29.80 3.79 -32.26
CA ILE A 22 29.56 2.43 -32.79
C ILE A 22 29.06 2.48 -34.24
N LEU A 23 28.09 3.34 -34.55
CA LEU A 23 27.55 3.45 -35.90
C LEU A 23 28.62 3.92 -36.89
N GLN A 24 29.48 4.87 -36.51
CA GLN A 24 30.56 5.36 -37.36
C GLN A 24 31.68 4.34 -37.54
N SER A 25 32.17 3.73 -36.46
CA SER A 25 33.32 2.80 -36.52
C SER A 25 33.00 1.48 -37.23
N CYS A 26 31.73 1.07 -37.20
CA CYS A 26 31.32 -0.26 -37.67
C CYS A 26 30.61 -0.25 -39.04
N PHE A 27 30.39 0.92 -39.66
CA PHE A 27 29.60 1.00 -40.90
C PHE A 27 30.22 0.27 -42.08
N ASP A 28 31.54 0.35 -42.26
CA ASP A 28 32.21 -0.35 -43.37
C ASP A 28 32.09 -1.87 -43.21
N TYR A 29 32.25 -2.38 -41.98
CA TYR A 29 32.04 -3.80 -41.67
C TYR A 29 30.57 -4.23 -41.86
N PHE A 30 29.60 -3.34 -41.61
CA PHE A 30 28.20 -3.59 -41.96
C PHE A 30 27.99 -3.76 -43.47
N ARG A 31 28.62 -2.92 -44.28
CA ARG A 31 28.55 -3.01 -45.74
C ARG A 31 29.13 -4.32 -46.26
N GLU A 32 30.33 -4.67 -45.79
CA GLU A 32 31.02 -5.90 -46.16
C GLU A 32 30.17 -7.15 -45.84
N ASN A 33 29.60 -7.23 -44.63
CA ASN A 33 28.76 -8.39 -44.26
C ASN A 33 27.45 -8.46 -45.06
N MET A 34 26.85 -7.33 -45.46
CA MET A 34 25.65 -7.31 -46.30
C MET A 34 25.94 -7.91 -47.68
N GLU A 35 27.07 -7.52 -48.28
CA GLU A 35 27.52 -8.04 -49.59
C GLU A 35 27.89 -9.53 -49.52
N GLU A 36 28.61 -9.95 -48.47
CA GLU A 36 29.00 -11.35 -48.30
C GLU A 36 27.79 -12.28 -48.16
N ILE A 37 26.76 -11.91 -47.40
CA ILE A 37 25.54 -12.73 -47.24
C ILE A 37 24.77 -12.87 -48.57
N GLU A 38 24.73 -11.82 -49.38
CA GLU A 38 24.09 -11.86 -50.70
C GLU A 38 24.80 -12.80 -51.69
N HIS A 39 26.12 -12.93 -51.57
CA HIS A 39 26.94 -13.76 -52.46
C HIS A 39 27.15 -15.21 -51.97
N THR A 40 26.79 -15.53 -50.72
CA THR A 40 27.03 -16.85 -50.14
C THR A 40 25.91 -17.84 -50.52
N GLN A 41 26.16 -18.72 -51.50
CA GLN A 41 25.17 -19.71 -51.96
C GLN A 41 25.26 -21.11 -51.31
N SER A 42 26.27 -21.42 -50.47
CA SER A 42 26.48 -22.85 -50.10
C SER A 42 27.19 -23.22 -48.79
N ASN A 43 27.50 -22.31 -47.85
CA ASN A 43 28.14 -22.69 -46.58
C ASN A 43 27.35 -22.22 -45.35
N GLN A 44 26.41 -23.07 -44.91
CA GLN A 44 25.66 -22.96 -43.65
C GLN A 44 26.57 -23.26 -42.45
N GLY A 45 27.53 -22.39 -42.14
CA GLY A 45 28.49 -22.52 -41.04
C GLY A 45 28.29 -21.49 -39.91
N ILE A 46 29.08 -21.63 -38.84
CA ILE A 46 29.10 -20.70 -37.69
C ILE A 46 29.38 -19.25 -38.11
N LEU A 47 30.19 -19.05 -39.15
CA LEU A 47 30.52 -17.73 -39.68
C LEU A 47 29.28 -17.00 -40.20
N PHE A 48 28.44 -17.67 -41.00
CA PHE A 48 27.21 -17.11 -41.54
C PHE A 48 26.22 -16.69 -40.44
N VAL A 49 26.04 -17.54 -39.42
CA VAL A 49 25.21 -17.22 -38.25
C VAL A 49 25.78 -16.03 -37.48
N SER A 50 27.11 -15.95 -37.34
CA SER A 50 27.80 -14.84 -36.68
C SER A 50 27.62 -13.54 -37.43
N GLN A 51 27.68 -13.56 -38.77
CA GLN A 51 27.45 -12.39 -39.63
C GLN A 51 26.01 -11.89 -39.53
N MET A 52 25.02 -12.79 -39.59
CA MET A 52 23.61 -12.42 -39.40
C MET A 52 23.36 -11.83 -38.01
N ALA A 53 23.91 -12.45 -36.95
CA ALA A 53 23.77 -11.95 -35.59
C ALA A 53 24.43 -10.57 -35.41
N TRP A 54 25.58 -10.35 -36.04
CA TRP A 54 26.27 -9.06 -36.00
C TRP A 54 25.51 -7.98 -36.77
N ILE A 55 24.99 -8.28 -37.98
CA ILE A 55 24.16 -7.36 -38.75
C ILE A 55 22.91 -6.98 -37.95
N LYS A 56 22.23 -7.97 -37.35
CA LYS A 56 21.08 -7.76 -36.47
C LYS A 56 21.43 -6.79 -35.34
N TYR A 57 22.57 -6.99 -34.69
CA TYR A 57 23.09 -6.12 -33.62
C TYR A 57 23.35 -4.69 -34.09
N PHE A 58 24.04 -4.50 -35.23
CA PHE A 58 24.32 -3.17 -35.79
C PHE A 58 23.03 -2.40 -36.14
N ILE A 59 22.07 -3.09 -36.76
CA ILE A 59 20.79 -2.50 -37.18
C ILE A 59 19.97 -2.01 -35.98
N GLN A 60 20.04 -2.69 -34.82
CA GLN A 60 19.35 -2.25 -33.61
C GLN A 60 19.83 -0.87 -33.12
N PHE A 61 21.13 -0.55 -33.23
CA PHE A 61 21.64 0.80 -32.91
C PHE A 61 21.09 1.84 -33.87
N TYR A 62 20.99 1.50 -35.16
CA TYR A 62 20.41 2.40 -36.15
C TYR A 62 18.92 2.64 -35.88
N ALA A 63 18.15 1.60 -35.53
CA ALA A 63 16.75 1.72 -35.14
C ALA A 63 16.58 2.61 -33.89
N PHE A 64 17.47 2.49 -32.91
CA PHE A 64 17.45 3.32 -31.70
C PHE A 64 17.77 4.79 -31.98
N ALA A 65 18.79 5.06 -32.81
CA ALA A 65 19.10 6.41 -33.26
C ALA A 65 17.94 7.04 -34.05
N LEU A 66 17.27 6.26 -34.91
CA LEU A 66 16.05 6.67 -35.60
C LEU A 66 14.91 6.98 -34.62
N LYS A 67 14.72 6.18 -33.57
CA LYS A 67 13.68 6.42 -32.56
C LYS A 67 13.83 7.80 -31.92
N ASN A 68 15.05 8.13 -31.49
CA ASN A 68 15.37 9.38 -30.78
C ASN A 68 15.46 10.62 -31.70
N ASP A 69 15.25 10.44 -33.01
CA ASP A 69 15.39 11.50 -34.02
C ASP A 69 16.80 12.11 -34.05
N ASP A 70 17.82 11.28 -33.81
CA ASP A 70 19.21 11.72 -33.82
C ASP A 70 19.65 12.09 -35.25
N HIS A 71 20.43 13.16 -35.41
CA HIS A 71 20.86 13.71 -36.71
C HIS A 71 22.36 13.58 -36.98
N TYR A 72 22.95 12.42 -36.69
CA TYR A 72 24.37 12.17 -36.98
C TYR A 72 24.63 12.09 -38.49
N GLU A 73 25.83 12.48 -38.93
CA GLU A 73 26.24 12.39 -40.35
C GLU A 73 26.17 10.94 -40.89
N ILE A 74 26.47 9.96 -40.05
CA ILE A 74 26.37 8.54 -40.39
C ILE A 74 24.93 8.09 -40.71
N MET A 75 23.91 8.75 -40.12
CA MET A 75 22.50 8.42 -40.38
C MET A 75 22.09 8.73 -41.82
N ALA A 76 22.60 9.84 -42.38
CA ALA A 76 22.35 10.20 -43.78
C ALA A 76 23.03 9.20 -44.74
N THR A 77 24.21 8.71 -44.38
CA THR A 77 24.94 7.69 -45.15
C THR A 77 24.20 6.36 -45.13
N LEU A 78 23.68 5.94 -43.98
CA LEU A 78 22.85 4.74 -43.84
C LEU A 78 21.52 4.85 -44.60
N ASP A 79 20.83 6.00 -44.52
CA ASP A 79 19.61 6.25 -45.29
C ASP A 79 19.86 6.13 -46.80
N GLN A 80 20.96 6.72 -47.28
CA GLN A 80 21.35 6.64 -48.69
C GLN A 80 21.72 5.21 -49.12
N TYR A 81 22.42 4.46 -48.28
CA TYR A 81 22.78 3.07 -48.54
C TYR A 81 21.52 2.19 -48.68
N LEU A 82 20.62 2.22 -47.69
CA LEU A 82 19.38 1.46 -47.71
C LEU A 82 18.44 1.88 -48.85
N THR A 83 18.45 3.16 -49.24
CA THR A 83 17.65 3.64 -50.38
C THR A 83 18.16 3.09 -51.71
N ARG A 84 19.48 3.00 -51.91
CA ARG A 84 20.11 2.56 -53.17
C ARG A 84 20.21 1.04 -53.31
N ASN A 85 20.26 0.31 -52.21
CA ASN A 85 20.37 -1.15 -52.25
C ASN A 85 18.97 -1.79 -52.45
N GLU A 86 18.79 -2.44 -53.61
CA GLU A 86 17.56 -3.13 -54.04
C GLU A 86 17.63 -4.66 -53.88
N SER A 87 18.66 -5.19 -53.21
CA SER A 87 18.77 -6.63 -53.00
C SER A 87 17.61 -7.19 -52.17
N THR A 88 17.31 -8.47 -52.36
CA THR A 88 16.28 -9.17 -51.58
C THR A 88 16.65 -9.23 -50.09
N PHE A 89 17.94 -9.43 -49.76
CA PHE A 89 18.41 -9.39 -48.39
C PHE A 89 18.30 -7.98 -47.76
N CYS A 90 18.61 -6.91 -48.52
CA CYS A 90 18.36 -5.55 -48.06
C CYS A 90 16.86 -5.30 -47.81
N SER A 91 15.97 -5.95 -48.56
CA SER A 91 14.53 -5.91 -48.31
C SER A 91 14.18 -6.59 -46.98
N THR A 92 14.80 -7.72 -46.64
CA THR A 92 14.71 -8.34 -45.30
C THR A 92 15.15 -7.38 -44.20
N ILE A 93 16.27 -6.68 -44.39
CA ILE A 93 16.78 -5.69 -43.43
C ILE A 93 15.81 -4.51 -43.25
N LYS A 94 15.21 -4.01 -44.33
CA LYS A 94 14.19 -2.93 -44.27
C LYS A 94 12.97 -3.38 -43.48
N VAL A 95 12.49 -4.60 -43.70
CA VAL A 95 11.37 -5.17 -42.92
C VAL A 95 11.77 -5.32 -41.45
N PHE A 96 12.95 -5.85 -41.15
CA PHE A 96 13.44 -5.96 -39.78
C PHE A 96 13.55 -4.61 -39.06
N LEU A 97 14.03 -3.58 -39.76
CA LEU A 97 14.07 -2.22 -39.21
C LEU A 97 12.67 -1.70 -38.87
N ILE A 98 11.68 -1.95 -39.73
CA ILE A 98 10.29 -1.58 -39.46
C ILE A 98 9.76 -2.33 -38.24
N LYS A 99 9.98 -3.65 -38.17
CA LYS A 99 9.63 -4.47 -37.00
C LYS A 99 10.21 -3.86 -35.72
N GLN A 100 11.52 -3.56 -35.72
CA GLN A 100 12.24 -2.99 -34.58
C GLN A 100 11.70 -1.61 -34.20
N LEU A 101 11.41 -0.74 -35.17
CA LEU A 101 10.87 0.58 -34.89
C LEU A 101 9.45 0.50 -34.32
N CYS A 102 8.56 -0.31 -34.88
CA CYS A 102 7.23 -0.55 -34.33
C CYS A 102 7.31 -1.01 -32.86
N GLN A 103 8.22 -1.93 -32.55
CA GLN A 103 8.47 -2.39 -31.18
C GLN A 103 9.01 -1.27 -30.27
N LEU A 104 10.01 -0.52 -30.73
CA LEU A 104 10.65 0.55 -29.98
C LEU A 104 9.69 1.72 -29.67
N PHE A 105 8.75 2.02 -30.56
CA PHE A 105 7.69 3.00 -30.36
C PHE A 105 6.48 2.43 -29.61
N ASN A 106 6.38 1.10 -29.48
CA ASN A 106 5.23 0.38 -28.97
C ASN A 106 3.93 0.73 -29.73
N VAL A 107 3.99 0.65 -31.06
CA VAL A 107 2.90 1.03 -31.97
C VAL A 107 2.67 -0.01 -33.06
N THR A 108 1.47 -0.01 -33.63
CA THR A 108 1.14 -0.77 -34.84
C THR A 108 1.81 -0.18 -36.09
N LEU A 109 1.92 -0.95 -37.17
CA LEU A 109 2.46 -0.46 -38.44
C LEU A 109 1.67 0.77 -38.97
N ARG A 110 0.36 0.81 -38.74
CA ARG A 110 -0.50 1.94 -39.12
C ARG A 110 -0.15 3.23 -38.37
N GLU A 111 0.02 3.13 -37.06
CA GLU A 111 0.43 4.27 -36.22
C GLU A 111 1.86 4.70 -36.56
N PHE A 112 2.75 3.74 -36.80
CA PHE A 112 4.11 3.98 -37.28
C PHE A 112 4.13 4.79 -38.59
N ARG A 113 3.27 4.45 -39.56
CA ARG A 113 3.10 5.23 -40.80
C ARG A 113 2.77 6.69 -40.50
N GLY A 114 1.94 6.96 -39.50
CA GLY A 114 1.62 8.31 -39.03
C GLY A 114 2.81 9.05 -38.42
N ILE A 115 3.63 8.37 -37.60
CA ILE A 115 4.82 8.94 -36.95
C ILE A 115 5.87 9.35 -37.99
N PHE A 116 6.15 8.47 -38.95
CA PHE A 116 7.21 8.70 -39.94
C PHE A 116 6.75 9.49 -41.17
N ASN A 117 5.46 9.84 -41.28
CA ASN A 117 4.93 10.64 -42.40
C ASN A 117 5.66 11.99 -42.54
N ASN A 118 6.07 12.58 -41.41
CA ASN A 118 6.74 13.88 -41.35
C ASN A 118 8.26 13.81 -41.21
N ARG A 119 8.85 12.61 -41.06
CA ARG A 119 10.30 12.43 -40.87
C ARG A 119 11.04 12.35 -42.21
N ARG A 120 12.28 12.85 -42.26
CA ARG A 120 13.13 12.86 -43.47
C ARG A 120 13.97 11.58 -43.58
N VAL A 121 13.32 10.43 -43.68
CA VAL A 121 13.98 9.13 -43.94
C VAL A 121 13.48 8.59 -45.28
N THR A 122 14.38 8.42 -46.23
CA THR A 122 14.03 8.21 -47.65
C THR A 122 13.66 6.77 -47.93
N TRP A 123 14.38 5.80 -47.37
CA TRP A 123 14.16 4.37 -47.64
C TRP A 123 12.80 3.84 -47.11
N ILE A 124 12.21 4.49 -46.10
CA ILE A 124 10.93 4.09 -45.48
C ILE A 124 9.71 4.57 -46.30
N ARG A 125 9.83 5.66 -47.07
CA ARG A 125 8.70 6.31 -47.77
C ARG A 125 7.85 5.37 -48.65
N PRO A 126 8.43 4.45 -49.45
CA PRO A 126 7.64 3.55 -50.28
C PRO A 126 6.64 2.70 -49.47
N ILE A 127 7.02 2.33 -48.24
CA ILE A 127 6.23 1.47 -47.36
C ILE A 127 5.16 2.28 -46.60
N ILE A 128 5.40 3.58 -46.38
CA ILE A 128 4.41 4.53 -45.85
C ILE A 128 3.34 4.83 -46.90
N GLN A 129 3.73 4.99 -48.17
CA GLN A 129 2.85 5.44 -49.24
C GLN A 129 2.02 4.32 -49.91
N GLN A 130 2.35 3.05 -49.71
CA GLN A 130 1.61 1.90 -50.28
C GLN A 130 0.14 1.80 -49.81
N SER A 131 -0.25 2.44 -48.69
CA SER A 131 -1.57 2.20 -48.06
C SER A 131 -2.74 3.04 -48.58
N GLU A 132 -2.52 4.10 -49.37
CA GLU A 132 -3.63 4.98 -49.78
C GLU A 132 -4.58 4.33 -50.81
N LYS A 133 -4.15 3.26 -51.51
CA LYS A 133 -4.95 2.59 -52.55
C LYS A 133 -5.77 1.38 -52.07
N HIS A 134 -5.43 0.75 -50.94
CA HIS A 134 -6.08 -0.48 -50.43
C HIS A 134 -6.75 -0.30 -49.04
N ALA A 135 -6.89 0.93 -48.54
CA ALA A 135 -7.34 1.21 -47.18
C ALA A 135 -8.76 0.69 -46.83
N GLU A 136 -9.63 0.47 -47.82
CA GLU A 136 -10.97 -0.11 -47.61
C GLU A 136 -10.94 -1.65 -47.52
N GLU A 137 -10.02 -2.32 -48.22
CA GLU A 137 -9.82 -3.78 -48.19
C GLU A 137 -8.99 -4.23 -46.98
N ASP A 138 -8.01 -3.42 -46.58
CA ASP A 138 -7.14 -3.68 -45.42
C ASP A 138 -7.89 -3.71 -44.07
N PHE A 139 -9.02 -3.01 -43.93
CA PHE A 139 -9.73 -2.94 -42.64
C PHE A 139 -10.27 -4.30 -42.17
N ARG A 140 -10.70 -5.17 -43.11
CA ARG A 140 -11.13 -6.54 -42.79
C ARG A 140 -9.98 -7.45 -42.38
N ARG A 141 -8.72 -7.03 -42.60
CA ARG A 141 -7.49 -7.75 -42.25
C ARG A 141 -6.90 -7.33 -40.90
N ILE A 142 -7.38 -6.23 -40.30
CA ILE A 142 -6.81 -5.64 -39.06
C ILE A 142 -7.46 -6.19 -37.79
N LEU A 143 -8.77 -6.47 -37.82
CA LEU A 143 -9.53 -6.90 -36.64
C LEU A 143 -9.79 -8.41 -36.67
N ILE A 144 -9.32 -9.14 -35.65
CA ILE A 144 -9.50 -10.59 -35.54
C ILE A 144 -10.93 -10.89 -35.05
N LEU A 145 -11.70 -11.59 -35.89
CA LEU A 145 -13.08 -11.98 -35.56
C LEU A 145 -13.16 -13.35 -34.86
N PRO A 146 -14.24 -13.61 -34.11
CA PRO A 146 -14.53 -14.95 -33.57
C PRO A 146 -14.61 -15.99 -34.69
N ILE A 147 -13.78 -17.03 -34.69
CA ILE A 147 -13.85 -18.16 -35.62
C ILE A 147 -13.91 -19.46 -34.80
N PRO A 148 -14.71 -20.45 -35.19
CA PRO A 148 -14.72 -21.74 -34.51
C PRO A 148 -13.42 -22.51 -34.80
N GLN A 149 -12.75 -23.04 -33.77
CA GLN A 149 -11.44 -23.72 -33.88
C GLN A 149 -11.52 -25.21 -34.31
N PHE A 150 -10.37 -25.71 -34.81
CA PHE A 150 -9.97 -27.10 -35.11
C PHE A 150 -10.98 -28.02 -35.85
N GLU A 151 -12.02 -28.50 -35.16
CA GLU A 151 -12.96 -29.51 -35.70
C GLU A 151 -14.12 -28.90 -36.48
N TYR A 152 -14.49 -27.65 -36.16
CA TYR A 152 -15.71 -27.04 -36.65
C TYR A 152 -15.47 -26.01 -37.77
N TYR A 153 -14.20 -25.75 -38.10
CA TYR A 153 -13.81 -24.80 -39.13
C TYR A 153 -14.39 -25.15 -40.52
N LYS A 154 -14.29 -26.42 -40.93
CA LYS A 154 -14.88 -26.90 -42.19
C LYS A 154 -16.38 -26.65 -42.23
N LYS A 155 -17.07 -26.94 -41.13
CA LYS A 155 -18.51 -26.75 -40.98
C LYS A 155 -18.93 -25.28 -41.06
N PHE A 156 -18.12 -24.39 -40.48
CA PHE A 156 -18.30 -22.95 -40.60
C PHE A 156 -18.09 -22.47 -42.04
N ILE A 157 -17.09 -22.98 -42.76
CA ILE A 157 -16.90 -22.72 -44.20
C ILE A 157 -18.12 -23.19 -44.99
N ASP A 158 -18.64 -24.39 -44.70
CA ASP A 158 -19.82 -24.94 -45.39
C ASP A 158 -21.05 -24.03 -45.18
N ILE A 159 -21.29 -23.57 -43.95
CA ILE A 159 -22.36 -22.61 -43.62
C ILE A 159 -22.13 -21.28 -44.34
N ASN A 160 -20.90 -20.77 -44.34
CA ASN A 160 -20.55 -19.51 -45.00
C ASN A 160 -20.78 -19.59 -46.51
N ASN A 161 -20.36 -20.68 -47.15
CA ASN A 161 -20.58 -20.92 -48.57
C ASN A 161 -22.08 -21.05 -48.89
N ALA A 162 -22.84 -21.77 -48.06
CA ALA A 162 -24.28 -21.89 -48.22
C ALA A 162 -24.97 -20.52 -48.12
N LEU A 163 -24.72 -19.73 -47.08
CA LEU A 163 -25.42 -18.47 -46.86
C LEU A 163 -24.97 -17.32 -47.79
N LYS A 164 -23.71 -17.33 -48.26
CA LYS A 164 -23.23 -16.34 -49.26
C LYS A 164 -23.59 -16.69 -50.70
N ASN A 165 -23.55 -17.97 -51.08
CA ASN A 165 -23.66 -18.38 -52.49
C ASN A 165 -25.02 -18.98 -52.89
N ASN A 166 -25.85 -19.47 -51.95
CA ASN A 166 -27.16 -20.03 -52.33
C ASN A 166 -28.19 -18.96 -52.67
N ARG A 167 -28.82 -19.12 -53.84
CA ARG A 167 -29.99 -18.33 -54.28
C ARG A 167 -31.33 -18.96 -53.88
N ASN A 168 -31.33 -20.17 -53.31
CA ASN A 168 -32.56 -20.89 -52.94
C ASN A 168 -32.91 -20.71 -51.44
N VAL A 169 -33.99 -19.98 -51.17
CA VAL A 169 -34.51 -19.69 -49.82
C VAL A 169 -34.88 -20.96 -49.05
N VAL A 170 -35.38 -22.00 -49.72
CA VAL A 170 -35.82 -23.25 -49.07
C VAL A 170 -34.63 -24.01 -48.48
N ASP A 171 -33.54 -24.11 -49.24
CA ASP A 171 -32.33 -24.81 -48.80
C ASP A 171 -31.65 -24.06 -47.64
N CYS A 172 -31.63 -22.72 -47.70
CA CYS A 172 -31.13 -21.89 -46.60
C CYS A 172 -31.97 -22.10 -45.31
N ARG A 173 -33.30 -22.14 -45.42
CA ARG A 173 -34.18 -22.41 -44.26
C ARG A 173 -33.91 -23.78 -43.65
N GLN A 174 -33.78 -24.81 -44.48
CA GLN A 174 -33.52 -26.17 -44.00
C GLN A 174 -32.14 -26.27 -43.33
N MET A 175 -31.10 -25.66 -43.91
CA MET A 175 -29.76 -25.62 -43.33
C MET A 175 -29.74 -24.93 -41.96
N ILE A 176 -30.46 -23.81 -41.82
CA ILE A 176 -30.56 -23.10 -40.53
C ILE A 176 -31.23 -23.98 -39.48
N ILE A 177 -32.30 -24.69 -39.83
CA ILE A 177 -32.98 -25.64 -38.94
C ILE A 177 -32.05 -26.81 -38.58
N ASP A 178 -31.32 -27.36 -39.54
CA ASP A 178 -30.39 -28.46 -39.28
C ASP A 178 -29.24 -28.06 -38.34
N CYS A 179 -28.92 -26.77 -38.27
CA CYS A 179 -27.94 -26.25 -37.33
C CYS A 179 -28.39 -26.31 -35.87
N SER A 180 -29.68 -26.45 -35.56
CA SER A 180 -30.12 -26.57 -34.16
C SER A 180 -29.97 -27.98 -33.57
N LYS A 181 -29.61 -28.98 -34.39
CA LYS A 181 -29.52 -30.40 -33.97
C LYS A 181 -28.25 -30.73 -33.18
N GLN A 182 -27.22 -29.88 -33.28
CA GLN A 182 -25.93 -30.07 -32.62
C GLN A 182 -25.43 -28.72 -32.12
N GLN A 183 -24.89 -28.70 -30.89
CA GLN A 183 -24.33 -27.49 -30.28
C GLN A 183 -23.28 -26.81 -31.18
N SER A 184 -22.34 -27.57 -31.73
CA SER A 184 -21.30 -27.02 -32.60
C SER A 184 -21.84 -26.40 -33.90
N SER A 185 -22.90 -26.99 -34.48
CA SER A 185 -23.59 -26.38 -35.64
C SER A 185 -24.25 -25.05 -35.25
N SER A 186 -24.96 -25.06 -34.13
CA SER A 186 -25.71 -23.89 -33.63
C SER A 186 -24.75 -22.74 -33.35
N TYR A 187 -23.63 -23.03 -32.67
CA TYR A 187 -22.56 -22.07 -32.44
C TYR A 187 -21.98 -21.51 -33.75
N CYS A 188 -21.61 -22.37 -34.72
CA CYS A 188 -21.06 -21.92 -36.00
C CYS A 188 -22.04 -20.99 -36.75
N LEU A 189 -23.34 -21.30 -36.71
CA LEU A 189 -24.37 -20.46 -37.32
C LEU A 189 -24.42 -19.07 -36.68
N TYR A 190 -24.45 -18.99 -35.34
CA TYR A 190 -24.43 -17.71 -34.65
C TYR A 190 -23.16 -16.89 -34.91
N ILE A 191 -21.98 -17.54 -34.94
CA ILE A 191 -20.72 -16.87 -35.27
C ILE A 191 -20.76 -16.29 -36.68
N TRP A 192 -21.40 -16.97 -37.63
CA TRP A 192 -21.60 -16.44 -38.97
C TRP A 192 -22.44 -15.16 -38.96
N PHE A 193 -23.50 -15.09 -38.15
CA PHE A 193 -24.28 -13.86 -37.97
C PHE A 193 -23.50 -12.73 -37.28
N ILE A 194 -22.57 -13.05 -36.37
CA ILE A 194 -21.65 -12.06 -35.79
C ILE A 194 -20.72 -11.50 -36.86
N HIS A 195 -20.17 -12.35 -37.75
CA HIS A 195 -19.37 -11.91 -38.91
C HIS A 195 -20.18 -11.00 -39.83
N TYR A 196 -21.41 -11.41 -40.16
CA TYR A 196 -22.33 -10.59 -40.96
C TYR A 196 -22.55 -9.22 -40.32
N TYR A 197 -22.92 -9.20 -39.04
CA TYR A 197 -23.15 -7.99 -38.24
C TYR A 197 -21.95 -7.04 -38.27
N TYR A 198 -20.73 -7.53 -38.02
CA TYR A 198 -19.54 -6.68 -38.08
C TYR A 198 -19.26 -6.17 -39.51
N SER A 199 -19.37 -7.06 -40.50
CA SER A 199 -19.07 -6.74 -41.90
C SER A 199 -19.99 -5.67 -42.48
N CYS A 200 -21.27 -5.69 -42.11
CA CYS A 200 -22.27 -4.74 -42.62
C CYS A 200 -22.25 -3.39 -41.88
N PHE A 201 -21.97 -3.38 -40.57
CA PHE A 201 -22.26 -2.22 -39.73
C PHE A 201 -21.04 -1.48 -39.15
N SER A 202 -19.82 -1.99 -39.28
CA SER A 202 -18.64 -1.30 -38.71
C SER A 202 -18.20 -0.05 -39.50
N LYS A 203 -18.42 0.03 -40.83
CA LYS A 203 -18.01 1.21 -41.66
C LYS A 203 -18.92 1.53 -42.86
N ASN A 204 -20.25 1.58 -42.68
CA ASN A 204 -21.19 2.00 -43.74
C ASN A 204 -21.01 1.28 -45.09
N SER A 205 -20.69 -0.03 -45.10
CA SER A 205 -20.77 -0.79 -46.35
C SER A 205 -22.25 -0.88 -46.75
N GLU A 206 -22.61 -0.25 -47.87
CA GLU A 206 -24.01 0.07 -48.23
C GLU A 206 -24.92 -1.12 -48.57
N GLU A 207 -24.46 -2.37 -48.51
CA GLU A 207 -25.30 -3.51 -48.90
C GLU A 207 -25.71 -4.37 -47.70
N THR A 208 -26.74 -3.92 -46.98
CA THR A 208 -27.53 -4.83 -46.15
C THR A 208 -28.17 -5.86 -47.07
N ASN A 209 -27.95 -7.15 -46.82
CA ASN A 209 -28.57 -8.21 -47.61
C ASN A 209 -30.08 -8.25 -47.31
N LYS A 210 -30.86 -7.47 -48.08
CA LYS A 210 -32.32 -7.37 -47.94
C LYS A 210 -33.02 -8.72 -48.03
N GLN A 211 -32.45 -9.69 -48.77
CA GLN A 211 -33.00 -11.04 -48.88
C GLN A 211 -32.81 -11.83 -47.59
N LEU A 212 -31.66 -11.72 -46.92
CA LEU A 212 -31.41 -12.35 -45.62
C LEU A 212 -32.31 -11.75 -44.52
N VAL A 213 -32.49 -10.43 -44.53
CA VAL A 213 -33.39 -9.75 -43.60
C VAL A 213 -34.83 -10.24 -43.80
N ALA A 214 -35.32 -10.24 -45.04
CA ALA A 214 -36.64 -10.76 -45.36
C ALA A 214 -36.81 -12.21 -44.91
N LEU A 215 -35.84 -13.09 -45.21
CA LEU A 215 -35.86 -14.51 -44.87
C LEU A 215 -36.07 -14.77 -43.37
N ILE A 216 -35.42 -14.00 -42.51
CA ILE A 216 -35.47 -14.18 -41.05
C ILE A 216 -36.72 -13.55 -40.44
N THR A 217 -37.23 -12.46 -41.02
CA THR A 217 -38.41 -11.72 -40.51
C THR A 217 -39.76 -12.23 -41.04
N GLU A 218 -39.78 -13.20 -41.95
CA GLU A 218 -41.02 -13.81 -42.43
C GLU A 218 -41.73 -14.65 -41.34
N ASN A 219 -43.02 -14.39 -41.12
CA ASN A 219 -43.83 -15.01 -40.06
C ASN A 219 -43.75 -16.55 -40.03
N ASP A 220 -43.85 -17.22 -41.18
CA ASP A 220 -43.84 -18.68 -41.27
C ASP A 220 -42.49 -19.31 -40.86
N PHE A 221 -41.39 -18.55 -40.98
CA PHE A 221 -40.07 -19.01 -40.58
C PHE A 221 -39.72 -18.58 -39.14
N GLN A 222 -40.28 -17.46 -38.67
CA GLN A 222 -40.16 -17.01 -37.29
C GLN A 222 -40.58 -18.11 -36.29
N GLU A 223 -41.73 -18.75 -36.48
CA GLU A 223 -42.20 -19.81 -35.57
C GLU A 223 -41.21 -20.97 -35.48
N LYS A 224 -40.65 -21.39 -36.63
CA LYS A 224 -39.63 -22.45 -36.69
C LYS A 224 -38.33 -22.04 -36.00
N LEU A 225 -37.90 -20.79 -36.15
CA LEU A 225 -36.71 -20.27 -35.47
C LEU A 225 -36.90 -20.25 -33.95
N ILE A 226 -38.08 -19.84 -33.47
CA ILE A 226 -38.39 -19.83 -32.03
C ILE A 226 -38.41 -21.26 -31.47
N GLU A 227 -38.97 -22.22 -32.21
CA GLU A 227 -38.96 -23.64 -31.83
C GLU A 227 -37.52 -24.17 -31.66
N HIS A 228 -36.68 -23.96 -32.68
CA HIS A 228 -35.36 -24.58 -32.78
C HIS A 228 -34.27 -23.84 -31.99
N PHE A 229 -34.34 -22.50 -31.90
CA PHE A 229 -33.33 -21.64 -31.25
C PHE A 229 -33.84 -20.90 -30.00
N GLY A 230 -35.14 -21.00 -29.70
CA GLY A 230 -35.75 -20.29 -28.58
C GLY A 230 -36.05 -18.83 -28.91
N TYR A 231 -36.92 -18.22 -28.11
CA TYR A 231 -37.31 -16.82 -28.30
C TYR A 231 -36.10 -15.87 -28.25
N ILE A 232 -35.20 -16.06 -27.28
CA ILE A 232 -33.96 -15.31 -27.16
C ILE A 232 -33.04 -15.45 -28.39
N GLY A 233 -32.92 -16.67 -28.94
CA GLY A 233 -32.11 -16.92 -30.13
C GLY A 233 -32.65 -16.21 -31.37
N TYR A 234 -33.97 -16.25 -31.57
CA TYR A 234 -34.65 -15.48 -32.62
C TYR A 234 -34.41 -13.97 -32.48
N CYS A 235 -34.61 -13.42 -31.27
CA CYS A 235 -34.37 -11.99 -30.98
C CYS A 235 -32.92 -11.58 -31.28
N LEU A 236 -31.94 -12.45 -30.99
CA LEU A 236 -30.55 -12.21 -31.31
C LEU A 236 -30.30 -12.16 -32.82
N PHE A 237 -30.82 -13.13 -33.60
CA PHE A 237 -30.68 -13.11 -35.07
C PHE A 237 -31.23 -11.81 -35.67
N VAL A 238 -32.43 -11.40 -35.26
CA VAL A 238 -33.04 -10.15 -35.70
C VAL A 238 -32.19 -8.94 -35.31
N SER A 239 -31.65 -8.91 -34.09
CA SER A 239 -30.84 -7.79 -33.62
C SER A 239 -29.49 -7.68 -34.33
N LEU A 240 -28.82 -8.81 -34.64
CA LEU A 240 -27.57 -8.84 -35.40
C LEU A 240 -27.75 -8.34 -36.84
N ILE A 241 -28.83 -8.73 -37.53
CA ILE A 241 -29.07 -8.29 -38.92
C ILE A 241 -29.62 -6.86 -39.03
N THR A 242 -30.09 -6.28 -37.92
CA THR A 242 -30.65 -4.92 -37.85
C THR A 242 -29.75 -3.93 -37.11
N ASN A 243 -28.57 -4.33 -36.64
CA ASN A 243 -27.67 -3.50 -35.83
C ASN A 243 -28.31 -2.96 -34.54
N PHE A 244 -29.11 -3.78 -33.85
CA PHE A 244 -29.75 -3.43 -32.57
C PHE A 244 -30.53 -2.09 -32.63
N VAL A 245 -31.15 -1.78 -33.78
CA VAL A 245 -31.84 -0.49 -34.03
C VAL A 245 -33.03 -0.25 -33.10
N GLN A 246 -33.55 -1.29 -32.44
CA GLN A 246 -34.64 -1.17 -31.48
C GLN A 246 -34.30 -0.23 -30.30
N ASP A 247 -33.02 -0.13 -29.91
CA ASP A 247 -32.53 0.84 -28.93
C ASP A 247 -31.32 1.63 -29.47
N LYS A 248 -31.48 2.95 -29.60
CA LYS A 248 -30.41 3.82 -30.08
C LYS A 248 -29.17 3.82 -29.18
N ASN A 249 -29.35 3.51 -27.90
CA ASN A 249 -28.31 3.48 -26.87
C ASN A 249 -27.83 2.05 -26.56
N SER A 250 -28.17 1.08 -27.41
CA SER A 250 -27.76 -0.31 -27.19
C SER A 250 -26.25 -0.44 -27.09
N TYR A 251 -25.79 -1.23 -26.11
CA TYR A 251 -24.38 -1.56 -25.99
C TYR A 251 -23.84 -2.24 -27.26
N PHE A 252 -24.63 -3.11 -27.90
CA PHE A 252 -24.25 -3.85 -29.09
C PHE A 252 -24.58 -3.13 -30.41
N ARG A 253 -24.75 -1.81 -30.41
CA ARG A 253 -24.90 -1.07 -31.67
C ARG A 253 -23.54 -0.65 -32.20
N LEU A 254 -23.19 -1.01 -33.44
CA LEU A 254 -21.94 -0.53 -34.07
C LEU A 254 -22.15 0.85 -34.72
N THR A 255 -21.14 1.71 -34.58
CA THR A 255 -21.05 3.00 -35.27
C THR A 255 -19.65 3.19 -35.84
N SER A 256 -19.52 3.92 -36.95
CA SER A 256 -18.24 4.15 -37.64
C SER A 256 -17.17 4.91 -36.83
N SER A 257 -17.57 5.57 -35.74
CA SER A 257 -16.69 6.31 -34.83
C SER A 257 -16.18 5.50 -33.63
N MET A 258 -16.47 4.20 -33.54
CA MET A 258 -16.03 3.37 -32.41
C MET A 258 -14.53 3.07 -32.47
N SER A 259 -13.91 2.94 -31.29
CA SER A 259 -12.55 2.44 -31.16
C SER A 259 -12.48 0.92 -31.38
N ASP A 260 -11.30 0.40 -31.75
CA ASP A 260 -11.13 -1.04 -31.94
C ASP A 260 -11.33 -1.83 -30.63
N ASP A 261 -10.90 -1.28 -29.47
CA ASP A 261 -11.12 -1.88 -28.15
C ASP A 261 -12.61 -2.00 -27.79
N ASP A 262 -13.39 -0.98 -28.11
CA ASP A 262 -14.85 -1.02 -27.95
C ASP A 262 -15.48 -2.15 -28.76
N ILE A 263 -14.99 -2.38 -29.97
CA ILE A 263 -15.47 -3.45 -30.86
C ILE A 263 -15.06 -4.82 -30.28
N TYR A 264 -13.81 -4.99 -29.83
CA TYR A 264 -13.33 -6.23 -29.22
C TYR A 264 -14.21 -6.67 -28.05
N ARG A 265 -14.51 -5.76 -27.12
CA ARG A 265 -15.37 -6.02 -25.96
C ARG A 265 -16.76 -6.53 -26.35
N ARG A 266 -17.37 -5.92 -27.36
CA ARG A 266 -18.71 -6.31 -27.86
C ARG A 266 -18.69 -7.69 -28.52
N LEU A 267 -17.66 -7.98 -29.31
CA LEU A 267 -17.51 -9.28 -29.97
C LEU A 267 -17.27 -10.40 -28.95
N VAL A 268 -16.46 -10.17 -27.92
CA VAL A 268 -16.27 -11.13 -26.82
C VAL A 268 -17.58 -11.38 -26.08
N ALA A 269 -18.33 -10.33 -25.71
CA ALA A 269 -19.63 -10.47 -25.06
C ALA A 269 -20.63 -11.28 -25.91
N LEU A 270 -20.72 -10.97 -27.22
CA LEU A 270 -21.60 -11.71 -28.14
C LEU A 270 -21.16 -13.17 -28.27
N ASN A 271 -19.87 -13.45 -28.34
CA ASN A 271 -19.36 -14.80 -28.46
C ASN A 271 -19.67 -15.64 -27.20
N MET A 272 -19.45 -15.07 -26.00
CA MET A 272 -19.83 -15.71 -24.74
C MET A 272 -21.32 -16.02 -24.68
N ALA A 273 -22.18 -15.05 -25.07
CA ALA A 273 -23.61 -15.26 -25.05
C ALA A 273 -24.05 -16.34 -26.05
N VAL A 274 -23.47 -16.35 -27.25
CA VAL A 274 -23.75 -17.35 -28.29
C VAL A 274 -23.32 -18.77 -27.88
N LEU A 275 -22.19 -18.92 -27.19
CA LEU A 275 -21.78 -20.20 -26.60
C LEU A 275 -22.88 -20.73 -25.68
N VAL A 276 -23.40 -19.90 -24.77
CA VAL A 276 -24.46 -20.28 -23.84
C VAL A 276 -25.78 -20.61 -24.58
N LEU A 277 -26.15 -19.82 -25.58
CA LEU A 277 -27.35 -20.06 -26.40
C LEU A 277 -27.27 -21.36 -27.20
N SER A 278 -26.07 -21.74 -27.66
CA SER A 278 -25.85 -22.98 -28.39
C SER A 278 -26.21 -24.23 -27.57
N CYS A 279 -26.18 -24.15 -26.23
CA CYS A 279 -26.56 -25.24 -25.31
C CYS A 279 -28.00 -25.73 -25.50
N LYS A 280 -28.89 -24.94 -26.13
CA LYS A 280 -30.25 -25.39 -26.48
C LYS A 280 -30.24 -26.65 -27.35
N ALA A 281 -29.22 -26.81 -28.20
CA ALA A 281 -29.07 -27.94 -29.10
C ALA A 281 -28.57 -29.22 -28.41
N LEU A 282 -28.34 -29.19 -27.09
CA LEU A 282 -27.96 -30.36 -26.30
C LEU A 282 -29.20 -31.19 -25.93
N GLN A 283 -28.97 -32.45 -25.55
CA GLN A 283 -30.06 -33.36 -25.18
C GLN A 283 -30.52 -33.20 -23.72
N ARG A 284 -29.70 -32.55 -22.88
CA ARG A 284 -29.92 -32.41 -21.44
C ARG A 284 -29.53 -31.01 -20.99
N SER A 285 -30.19 -30.51 -19.95
CA SER A 285 -29.81 -29.28 -19.28
C SER A 285 -28.39 -29.38 -18.70
N THR A 286 -27.58 -28.36 -18.98
CA THR A 286 -26.21 -28.22 -18.47
C THR A 286 -26.12 -27.04 -17.53
N SER A 287 -25.08 -26.98 -16.71
CA SER A 287 -24.85 -25.85 -15.80
C SER A 287 -24.72 -24.55 -16.59
N LEU A 288 -23.96 -24.54 -17.69
CA LEU A 288 -23.86 -23.38 -18.57
C LEU A 288 -25.20 -23.01 -19.21
N GLY A 289 -25.93 -23.98 -19.76
CA GLY A 289 -27.23 -23.76 -20.38
C GLY A 289 -28.30 -23.25 -19.41
N SER A 290 -28.20 -23.62 -18.13
CA SER A 290 -29.12 -23.18 -17.08
C SER A 290 -29.06 -21.68 -16.78
N LEU A 291 -28.07 -20.95 -17.31
CA LEU A 291 -28.12 -19.48 -17.27
C LEU A 291 -29.29 -18.92 -18.09
N VAL A 292 -29.73 -19.61 -19.15
CA VAL A 292 -30.75 -19.11 -20.09
C VAL A 292 -31.97 -20.01 -20.16
N PHE A 293 -31.79 -21.33 -20.08
CA PHE A 293 -32.84 -22.31 -20.32
C PHE A 293 -33.21 -23.08 -19.06
N ASP A 294 -34.49 -23.43 -18.92
CA ASP A 294 -34.97 -24.28 -17.84
C ASP A 294 -34.44 -25.73 -17.95
N THR A 295 -34.87 -26.61 -17.05
CA THR A 295 -34.49 -28.03 -17.06
C THR A 295 -34.94 -28.78 -18.32
N ASN A 296 -35.92 -28.24 -19.07
CA ASN A 296 -36.47 -28.79 -20.30
C ASN A 296 -35.90 -28.11 -21.55
N LEU A 297 -34.87 -27.26 -21.42
CA LEU A 297 -34.24 -26.50 -22.52
C LEU A 297 -35.17 -25.48 -23.19
N HIS A 298 -36.19 -25.02 -22.46
CA HIS A 298 -37.08 -23.94 -22.87
C HIS A 298 -36.62 -22.61 -22.28
N PHE A 299 -36.86 -21.52 -23.01
CA PHE A 299 -36.68 -20.18 -22.47
C PHE A 299 -37.84 -19.87 -21.51
N PRO A 300 -37.57 -19.49 -20.25
CA PRO A 300 -38.63 -19.22 -19.27
C PRO A 300 -39.55 -18.08 -19.70
N PRO A 301 -40.88 -18.15 -19.40
CA PRO A 301 -41.81 -17.09 -19.74
C PRO A 301 -41.57 -15.80 -18.94
N ASP A 302 -41.25 -15.92 -17.65
CA ASP A 302 -40.70 -14.82 -16.84
C ASP A 302 -39.24 -15.17 -16.48
N TYR A 303 -38.33 -14.64 -17.28
CA TYR A 303 -36.91 -14.87 -17.10
C TYR A 303 -36.37 -14.17 -15.84
N GLY A 304 -36.95 -13.04 -15.42
CA GLY A 304 -36.54 -12.34 -14.21
C GLY A 304 -36.86 -13.14 -12.93
N GLU A 305 -38.04 -13.75 -12.87
CA GLU A 305 -38.44 -14.65 -11.78
C GLU A 305 -37.58 -15.92 -11.76
N TYR A 306 -37.32 -16.51 -12.94
CA TYR A 306 -36.46 -17.68 -13.08
C TYR A 306 -35.06 -17.44 -12.48
N LEU A 307 -34.41 -16.32 -12.83
CA LEU A 307 -33.10 -15.95 -12.30
C LEU A 307 -33.08 -15.76 -10.77
N LYS A 308 -34.21 -15.36 -10.16
CA LYS A 308 -34.32 -15.13 -8.72
C LYS A 308 -34.60 -16.40 -7.92
N THR A 309 -35.23 -17.39 -8.53
CA THR A 309 -35.86 -18.52 -7.82
C THR A 309 -35.30 -19.90 -8.20
N SER A 310 -34.68 -20.02 -9.37
CA SER A 310 -34.36 -21.33 -9.97
C SER A 310 -32.87 -21.53 -10.28
N VAL A 311 -32.08 -20.45 -10.32
CA VAL A 311 -30.64 -20.48 -10.67
C VAL A 311 -29.82 -19.69 -9.66
N CYS A 312 -28.72 -20.27 -9.22
CA CYS A 312 -27.66 -19.61 -8.50
C CYS A 312 -26.68 -18.98 -9.49
N LEU A 313 -26.80 -17.67 -9.69
CA LEU A 313 -25.97 -16.96 -10.66
C LEU A 313 -24.56 -16.71 -10.14
N PRO A 314 -23.53 -17.13 -10.88
CA PRO A 314 -22.17 -16.93 -10.43
C PRO A 314 -21.79 -15.46 -10.46
N GLY A 315 -21.27 -14.99 -9.33
CA GLY A 315 -20.81 -13.63 -9.18
C GLY A 315 -21.90 -12.55 -9.22
N LEU A 316 -23.03 -12.79 -8.56
CA LEU A 316 -23.98 -11.73 -8.20
C LEU A 316 -24.11 -11.62 -6.68
N ILE A 317 -24.37 -10.40 -6.19
CA ILE A 317 -24.56 -10.12 -4.77
C ILE A 317 -25.84 -10.81 -4.28
N PRO A 318 -25.80 -11.53 -3.14
CA PRO A 318 -27.00 -12.09 -2.54
C PRO A 318 -28.07 -11.04 -2.27
N ASN A 319 -29.33 -11.38 -2.57
CA ASN A 319 -30.48 -10.51 -2.31
C ASN A 319 -30.85 -10.37 -0.82
N ASP A 320 -30.11 -11.00 0.09
CA ASP A 320 -30.35 -10.96 1.52
C ASP A 320 -29.40 -9.96 2.22
N PRO A 321 -29.92 -8.84 2.76
CA PRO A 321 -29.09 -7.82 3.42
C PRO A 321 -28.40 -8.35 4.69
N ILE A 322 -28.92 -9.38 5.34
CA ILE A 322 -28.29 -10.04 6.49
C ILE A 322 -27.02 -10.75 6.02
N ILE A 323 -27.13 -11.54 4.94
CA ILE A 323 -26.00 -12.29 4.38
C ILE A 323 -24.89 -11.34 3.93
N THR A 324 -25.25 -10.31 3.16
CA THR A 324 -24.29 -9.31 2.67
C THR A 324 -23.55 -8.64 3.83
N GLN A 325 -24.27 -8.28 4.88
CA GLN A 325 -23.69 -7.70 6.10
C GLN A 325 -22.81 -8.71 6.85
N MET A 326 -23.23 -9.96 6.99
CA MET A 326 -22.47 -11.00 7.70
C MET A 326 -21.14 -11.31 6.99
N ILE A 327 -21.15 -11.40 5.66
CA ILE A 327 -19.95 -11.57 4.85
C ILE A 327 -19.01 -10.36 5.02
N ASP A 328 -19.54 -9.14 4.99
CA ASP A 328 -18.76 -7.91 5.19
C ASP A 328 -18.12 -7.88 6.59
N VAL A 329 -18.87 -8.19 7.65
CA VAL A 329 -18.34 -8.27 9.01
C VAL A 329 -17.27 -9.34 9.13
N LYS A 330 -17.49 -10.54 8.56
CA LYS A 330 -16.48 -11.60 8.57
C LYS A 330 -15.19 -11.17 7.87
N THR A 331 -15.32 -10.54 6.71
CA THR A 331 -14.19 -10.07 5.90
C THR A 331 -13.40 -8.99 6.64
N GLN A 332 -14.07 -7.93 7.09
CA GLN A 332 -13.41 -6.84 7.81
C GLN A 332 -12.77 -7.31 9.11
N VAL A 333 -13.45 -8.14 9.91
CA VAL A 333 -12.84 -8.67 11.15
C VAL A 333 -11.62 -9.54 10.83
N THR A 334 -11.66 -10.37 9.79
CA THR A 334 -10.53 -11.23 9.38
C THR A 334 -9.33 -10.39 8.91
N GLU A 335 -9.54 -9.38 8.05
CA GLU A 335 -8.48 -8.48 7.61
C GLU A 335 -7.82 -7.75 8.79
N ARG A 336 -8.64 -7.32 9.75
CA ARG A 336 -8.18 -6.58 10.92
C ARG A 336 -7.42 -7.47 11.90
N LEU A 337 -7.78 -8.75 12.00
CA LEU A 337 -6.99 -9.76 12.73
C LEU A 337 -5.63 -9.97 12.06
N ALA A 338 -5.61 -10.13 10.74
CA ALA A 338 -4.38 -10.29 9.97
C ALA A 338 -3.44 -9.09 10.14
N ARG A 339 -3.99 -7.87 10.13
CA ARG A 339 -3.25 -6.62 10.37
C ARG A 339 -2.94 -6.35 11.86
N LYS A 340 -3.29 -7.27 12.77
CA LYS A 340 -3.18 -7.13 14.24
C LYS A 340 -3.83 -5.84 14.79
N GLU A 341 -4.81 -5.29 14.09
CA GLU A 341 -5.63 -4.17 14.57
C GLU A 341 -6.49 -4.60 15.76
N ILE A 342 -6.89 -5.88 15.74
CA ILE A 342 -7.69 -6.51 16.78
C ILE A 342 -6.97 -7.76 17.33
N LYS A 343 -6.98 -7.94 18.66
CA LYS A 343 -6.41 -9.10 19.35
C LYS A 343 -7.52 -10.12 19.62
N ASP A 344 -7.26 -11.40 19.36
CA ASP A 344 -8.23 -12.49 19.55
C ASP A 344 -8.81 -12.56 20.97
N LYS A 345 -7.96 -12.36 21.98
CA LYS A 345 -8.31 -12.63 23.40
C LYS A 345 -9.08 -11.50 24.12
N GLY A 346 -9.63 -10.52 23.41
CA GLY A 346 -10.32 -9.40 24.09
C GLY A 346 -11.27 -8.55 23.25
N LYS A 347 -11.64 -8.98 22.04
CA LYS A 347 -12.53 -8.23 21.13
C LYS A 347 -13.66 -9.13 20.63
N PHE A 348 -14.81 -8.55 20.32
CA PHE A 348 -16.08 -9.27 20.17
C PHE A 348 -16.80 -8.86 18.87
N ILE A 349 -17.62 -9.77 18.35
CA ILE A 349 -18.65 -9.48 17.34
C ILE A 349 -19.98 -9.36 18.09
N TYR A 350 -20.78 -8.35 17.73
CA TYR A 350 -22.03 -8.06 18.40
C TYR A 350 -23.19 -8.39 17.49
N ARG A 351 -24.21 -9.04 18.05
CA ARG A 351 -25.50 -9.22 17.40
C ARG A 351 -26.49 -8.24 17.99
N CYS A 352 -27.32 -7.65 17.13
CA CYS A 352 -28.34 -6.70 17.50
C CYS A 352 -29.21 -7.24 18.65
N SER A 353 -29.87 -8.38 18.48
CA SER A 353 -30.60 -9.04 19.57
C SER A 353 -30.97 -10.48 19.21
N THR A 354 -31.55 -11.23 20.15
CA THR A 354 -32.12 -12.56 19.89
C THR A 354 -33.14 -12.56 18.74
N ASN A 355 -33.85 -11.45 18.52
CA ASN A 355 -34.89 -11.34 17.50
C ASN A 355 -34.41 -10.65 16.20
N CYS A 356 -33.13 -10.28 16.11
CA CYS A 356 -32.56 -9.60 14.95
C CYS A 356 -31.13 -10.09 14.69
N ASP A 357 -30.94 -10.76 13.55
CA ASP A 357 -29.66 -11.37 13.16
C ASP A 357 -28.61 -10.37 12.64
N TRP A 358 -28.90 -9.07 12.65
CA TRP A 358 -27.93 -8.05 12.24
C TRP A 358 -26.70 -8.07 13.14
N LEU A 359 -25.53 -8.28 12.56
CA LEU A 359 -24.25 -8.23 13.27
C LEU A 359 -23.53 -6.90 13.04
N PHE A 360 -22.66 -6.54 13.97
CA PHE A 360 -21.78 -5.39 13.86
C PHE A 360 -20.55 -5.58 14.75
N PHE A 361 -19.53 -4.76 14.52
CA PHE A 361 -18.33 -4.68 15.34
C PHE A 361 -17.91 -3.22 15.45
N PHE A 362 -17.03 -2.91 16.40
CA PHE A 362 -16.49 -1.55 16.55
C PHE A 362 -15.18 -1.39 15.78
N THR A 363 -15.01 -0.26 15.12
CA THR A 363 -13.76 0.14 14.49
C THR A 363 -12.65 0.38 15.54
N ASP A 364 -11.42 0.65 15.10
CA ASP A 364 -10.27 0.97 15.95
C ASP A 364 -9.86 -0.15 16.92
N CYS A 365 -9.84 0.12 18.22
CA CYS A 365 -9.51 -0.88 19.23
C CYS A 365 -10.60 -1.95 19.42
N GLY A 366 -11.67 -1.99 18.63
CA GLY A 366 -12.71 -3.04 18.72
C GLY A 366 -13.59 -2.96 19.97
N ALA A 367 -13.36 -1.96 20.83
CA ALA A 367 -14.16 -1.70 22.01
C ALA A 367 -15.39 -0.84 21.68
N PRO A 368 -16.51 -1.02 22.40
CA PRO A 368 -17.68 -0.16 22.28
C PRO A 368 -17.31 1.31 22.52
N HIS A 369 -17.70 2.22 21.62
CA HIS A 369 -17.43 3.65 21.81
C HIS A 369 -18.40 4.60 21.09
N ALA A 370 -19.14 4.11 20.09
CA ALA A 370 -20.08 4.91 19.29
C ALA A 370 -21.48 4.28 19.29
N ARG A 371 -22.52 5.11 19.14
CA ARG A 371 -23.91 4.69 18.93
C ARG A 371 -24.26 4.69 17.44
N SER A 372 -25.12 3.77 17.03
CA SER A 372 -25.68 3.70 15.68
C SER A 372 -27.10 3.10 15.71
N ILE A 373 -27.77 3.05 14.56
CA ILE A 373 -29.13 2.50 14.44
C ILE A 373 -29.07 1.22 13.61
N CYS A 374 -29.67 0.14 14.11
CA CYS A 374 -29.76 -1.12 13.38
C CYS A 374 -30.57 -0.95 12.09
N PRO A 375 -30.02 -1.24 10.91
CA PRO A 375 -30.73 -1.10 9.63
C PRO A 375 -31.97 -1.99 9.50
N LEU A 376 -32.01 -3.15 10.16
CA LEU A 376 -33.15 -4.08 10.10
C LEU A 376 -34.27 -3.70 11.08
N CYS A 377 -33.99 -3.69 12.38
CA CYS A 377 -35.03 -3.49 13.40
C CYS A 377 -35.18 -2.03 13.86
N LYS A 378 -34.38 -1.10 13.31
CA LYS A 378 -34.38 0.35 13.60
C LYS A 378 -34.15 0.75 15.05
N LYS A 379 -33.72 -0.19 15.91
CA LYS A 379 -33.35 0.09 17.31
C LYS A 379 -31.90 0.58 17.42
N GLU A 380 -31.60 1.41 18.43
CA GLU A 380 -30.25 1.87 18.74
C GLU A 380 -29.33 0.72 19.15
N ILE A 381 -28.14 0.65 18.56
CA ILE A 381 -27.08 -0.32 18.84
C ILE A 381 -25.77 0.44 19.11
N GLY A 382 -24.77 -0.23 19.68
CA GLY A 382 -23.46 0.36 19.93
C GLY A 382 -23.11 0.53 21.41
N GLY A 383 -22.21 1.48 21.70
CA GLY A 383 -21.67 1.76 23.04
C GLY A 383 -22.26 3.01 23.67
N GLU A 384 -22.42 2.99 25.00
CA GLU A 384 -22.80 4.17 25.78
C GLU A 384 -21.60 5.07 26.09
N ARG A 385 -20.44 4.46 26.38
CA ARG A 385 -19.12 5.09 26.58
C ARG A 385 -18.03 4.12 26.09
N HIS A 386 -16.78 4.57 26.06
CA HIS A 386 -15.64 3.69 25.75
C HIS A 386 -15.66 2.45 26.67
N ASN A 387 -15.67 1.26 26.05
CA ASN A 387 -15.72 -0.05 26.69
C ASN A 387 -17.05 -0.42 27.40
N ILE A 388 -18.13 0.34 27.20
CA ILE A 388 -19.46 0.08 27.80
C ILE A 388 -20.51 -0.04 26.69
N LEU A 389 -21.18 -1.20 26.61
CA LEU A 389 -22.30 -1.44 25.69
C LEU A 389 -23.55 -0.67 26.11
N LEU A 390 -24.33 -0.22 25.12
CA LEU A 390 -25.63 0.38 25.35
C LEU A 390 -26.60 -0.64 25.99
N VAL A 391 -27.15 -0.28 27.15
CA VAL A 391 -28.16 -1.07 27.87
C VAL A 391 -29.55 -0.86 27.25
N ARG A 392 -30.21 -1.93 26.80
CA ARG A 392 -31.53 -1.88 26.14
C ARG A 392 -32.27 -3.23 26.20
N ASP A 393 -33.55 -3.24 25.80
CA ASP A 393 -34.39 -4.44 25.69
C ASP A 393 -34.95 -4.65 24.25
N PRO A 394 -34.74 -5.82 23.61
CA PRO A 394 -33.88 -6.93 24.01
C PRO A 394 -32.38 -6.56 23.96
N PRO A 395 -31.56 -7.15 24.83
CA PRO A 395 -30.15 -6.82 24.95
C PRO A 395 -29.37 -7.15 23.68
N GLN A 396 -28.29 -6.41 23.47
CA GLN A 396 -27.29 -6.72 22.46
C GLN A 396 -26.49 -7.94 22.91
N ILE A 397 -26.24 -8.88 22.00
CA ILE A 397 -25.53 -10.12 22.31
C ILE A 397 -24.07 -9.94 21.94
N GLN A 398 -23.19 -10.14 22.91
CA GLN A 398 -21.75 -10.12 22.73
C GLN A 398 -21.24 -11.54 22.48
N MET A 399 -20.58 -11.76 21.36
CA MET A 399 -20.00 -13.04 20.96
C MET A 399 -18.50 -12.88 20.80
N THR A 400 -17.72 -13.88 21.20
CA THR A 400 -16.30 -13.92 20.80
C THR A 400 -16.20 -13.95 19.26
N ILE A 401 -15.04 -13.55 18.72
CA ILE A 401 -14.83 -13.57 17.26
C ILE A 401 -15.08 -14.97 16.69
N ALA A 402 -14.60 -16.02 17.36
CA ALA A 402 -14.78 -17.40 16.92
C ALA A 402 -16.26 -17.81 16.90
N GLU A 403 -17.02 -17.49 17.95
CA GLU A 403 -18.47 -17.75 17.98
C GLU A 403 -19.21 -16.96 16.91
N GLY A 404 -18.84 -15.69 16.69
CA GLY A 404 -19.42 -14.85 15.66
C GLY A 404 -19.16 -15.41 14.25
N PHE A 405 -17.94 -15.87 13.97
CA PHE A 405 -17.62 -16.54 12.70
C PHE A 405 -18.40 -17.83 12.52
N GLN A 406 -18.50 -18.67 13.56
CA GLN A 406 -19.29 -19.90 13.50
C GLN A 406 -20.78 -19.62 13.25
N PHE A 407 -21.34 -18.57 13.86
CA PHE A 407 -22.73 -18.16 13.62
C PHE A 407 -22.93 -17.72 12.16
N ILE A 408 -22.03 -16.89 11.64
CA ILE A 408 -22.04 -16.45 10.24
C ILE A 408 -21.97 -17.65 9.30
N ASP A 409 -21.05 -18.59 9.56
CA ASP A 409 -20.83 -19.77 8.73
C ASP A 409 -22.06 -20.68 8.70
N ASN A 410 -22.66 -20.97 9.86
CA ASN A 410 -23.89 -21.75 9.93
C ASN A 410 -25.06 -21.07 9.21
N TYR A 411 -25.15 -19.74 9.25
CA TYR A 411 -26.20 -18.98 8.58
C TYR A 411 -26.00 -19.02 7.06
N ILE A 412 -24.77 -18.79 6.59
CA ILE A 412 -24.40 -18.86 5.18
C ILE A 412 -24.62 -20.27 4.63
N GLU A 413 -24.24 -21.32 5.39
CA GLU A 413 -24.43 -22.72 4.98
C GLU A 413 -25.91 -23.05 4.76
N LYS A 414 -26.79 -22.72 5.72
CA LYS A 414 -28.24 -22.90 5.55
C LYS A 414 -28.80 -22.10 4.38
N TYR A 415 -28.30 -20.88 4.18
CA TYR A 415 -28.68 -20.06 3.05
C TYR A 415 -28.23 -20.69 1.72
N ASN A 416 -27.11 -21.41 1.68
CA ASN A 416 -26.49 -22.07 0.51
C ASN A 416 -27.21 -23.33 0.01
N GLU A 417 -28.10 -23.91 0.81
CA GLU A 417 -28.82 -25.14 0.46
C GLU A 417 -29.98 -24.95 -0.53
N LYS A 418 -30.38 -23.70 -0.80
CA LYS A 418 -31.53 -23.37 -1.66
C LYS A 418 -31.10 -22.56 -2.90
N PRO A 419 -31.85 -22.65 -4.02
CA PRO A 419 -31.65 -21.77 -5.17
C PRO A 419 -31.91 -20.32 -4.79
N ARG A 420 -31.09 -19.41 -5.31
CA ARG A 420 -31.18 -17.99 -4.97
C ARG A 420 -30.42 -17.11 -5.96
N PHE A 421 -30.80 -15.82 -5.98
CA PHE A 421 -30.06 -14.81 -6.71
C PHE A 421 -28.70 -14.52 -6.05
N GLY A 422 -27.63 -14.81 -6.79
CA GLY A 422 -26.27 -14.53 -6.35
C GLY A 422 -25.74 -15.50 -5.28
N TYR A 423 -24.42 -15.66 -5.24
CA TYR A 423 -23.78 -16.54 -4.25
C TYR A 423 -22.56 -15.93 -3.56
N TYR A 424 -21.98 -14.86 -4.08
CA TYR A 424 -20.77 -14.23 -3.57
C TYR A 424 -20.96 -12.72 -3.46
N ASN A 425 -20.54 -12.11 -2.35
CA ASN A 425 -20.59 -10.66 -2.22
C ASN A 425 -19.44 -10.06 -3.06
N ILE A 426 -19.78 -9.27 -4.06
CA ILE A 426 -18.81 -8.67 -4.97
C ILE A 426 -18.85 -7.17 -4.78
N ASN A 427 -17.67 -6.57 -4.79
CA ASN A 427 -17.56 -5.13 -4.76
C ASN A 427 -18.23 -4.53 -6.00
N PRO A 428 -18.94 -3.39 -5.89
CA PRO A 428 -19.40 -2.65 -7.05
C PRO A 428 -18.26 -2.50 -8.08
N ALA A 429 -18.56 -2.48 -9.38
CA ALA A 429 -17.53 -2.41 -10.43
C ALA A 429 -16.43 -1.35 -10.19
N LYS A 430 -16.77 -0.21 -9.58
CA LYS A 430 -15.82 0.87 -9.22
C LYS A 430 -14.85 0.52 -8.09
N GLN A 431 -15.20 -0.42 -7.22
CA GLN A 431 -14.44 -0.88 -6.06
C GLN A 431 -13.81 -2.26 -6.28
N SER A 432 -14.20 -2.96 -7.35
CA SER A 432 -13.65 -4.25 -7.75
C SER A 432 -12.16 -4.14 -8.12
N ASN A 433 -11.35 -5.10 -7.64
CA ASN A 433 -9.89 -5.08 -7.74
C ASN A 433 -9.33 -6.40 -8.29
N LEU A 434 -8.04 -6.41 -8.64
CA LEU A 434 -7.34 -7.56 -9.25
C LEU A 434 -7.34 -8.83 -8.38
N TYR A 435 -7.45 -8.73 -7.07
CA TYR A 435 -7.27 -9.87 -6.15
C TYR A 435 -8.58 -10.52 -5.71
N GLU A 436 -9.73 -9.95 -6.10
CA GLU A 436 -11.04 -10.45 -5.71
C GLU A 436 -11.36 -11.78 -6.43
N LYS A 437 -11.58 -12.82 -5.61
CA LYS A 437 -11.93 -14.19 -6.01
C LYS A 437 -12.71 -14.88 -4.90
N GLY A 438 -13.42 -15.96 -5.24
CA GLY A 438 -14.00 -16.89 -4.28
C GLY A 438 -12.90 -17.63 -3.48
N TYR A 439 -13.13 -17.90 -2.19
CA TYR A 439 -12.18 -18.63 -1.33
C TYR A 439 -11.83 -20.03 -1.84
N HIS A 440 -12.72 -20.62 -2.66
CA HIS A 440 -12.57 -21.94 -3.24
C HIS A 440 -11.78 -21.96 -4.55
N LEU A 441 -11.49 -20.78 -5.12
CA LEU A 441 -10.71 -20.61 -6.34
C LEU A 441 -9.27 -20.20 -5.99
N ASN A 442 -8.32 -20.71 -6.75
CA ASN A 442 -6.92 -20.36 -6.56
C ASN A 442 -6.54 -19.09 -7.34
N GLN A 443 -7.27 -18.74 -8.40
CA GLN A 443 -6.95 -17.58 -9.25
C GLN A 443 -8.14 -16.63 -9.42
N SER A 444 -7.85 -15.33 -9.44
CA SER A 444 -8.80 -14.26 -9.73
C SER A 444 -9.32 -14.33 -11.16
N ILE A 445 -8.45 -14.60 -12.13
CA ILE A 445 -8.81 -14.67 -13.54
C ILE A 445 -9.92 -15.70 -13.82
N SER A 446 -9.93 -16.83 -13.10
CA SER A 446 -10.99 -17.87 -13.18
C SER A 446 -12.35 -17.29 -12.78
N PHE A 447 -12.38 -16.61 -11.63
CA PHE A 447 -13.58 -15.93 -11.15
C PHE A 447 -14.04 -14.87 -12.16
N ARG A 448 -13.11 -14.03 -12.65
CA ARG A 448 -13.41 -12.95 -13.60
C ARG A 448 -13.97 -13.47 -14.91
N PHE A 449 -13.43 -14.56 -15.45
CA PHE A 449 -13.92 -15.16 -16.69
C PHE A 449 -15.38 -15.61 -16.57
N ILE A 450 -15.72 -16.34 -15.50
CA ILE A 450 -17.08 -16.86 -15.26
C ILE A 450 -18.06 -15.72 -14.96
N HIS A 451 -17.62 -14.75 -14.16
CA HIS A 451 -18.37 -13.55 -13.82
C HIS A 451 -18.65 -12.68 -15.05
N MET A 452 -17.66 -12.50 -15.93
CA MET A 452 -17.79 -11.80 -17.21
C MET A 452 -18.77 -12.50 -18.14
N MET A 453 -18.71 -13.84 -18.23
CA MET A 453 -19.64 -14.64 -19.04
C MET A 453 -21.09 -14.50 -18.55
N THR A 454 -21.31 -14.54 -17.23
CA THR A 454 -22.63 -14.32 -16.64
C THR A 454 -23.16 -12.93 -16.98
N HIS A 455 -22.32 -11.90 -16.83
CA HIS A 455 -22.67 -10.53 -17.17
C HIS A 455 -22.90 -10.31 -18.66
N ALA A 456 -22.18 -11.00 -19.55
CA ALA A 456 -22.40 -10.93 -20.99
C ALA A 456 -23.78 -11.45 -21.39
N VAL A 457 -24.21 -12.59 -20.82
CA VAL A 457 -25.54 -13.18 -21.06
C VAL A 457 -26.65 -12.26 -20.54
N LEU A 458 -26.53 -11.77 -19.31
CA LEU A 458 -27.54 -10.90 -18.70
C LEU A 458 -27.61 -9.54 -19.40
N LEU A 459 -26.47 -8.98 -19.82
CA LEU A 459 -26.42 -7.78 -20.63
C LEU A 459 -27.14 -8.00 -21.97
N LEU A 460 -26.88 -9.10 -22.67
CA LEU A 460 -27.60 -9.41 -23.90
C LEU A 460 -29.10 -9.56 -23.68
N ALA A 461 -29.53 -10.32 -22.67
CA ALA A 461 -30.95 -10.49 -22.36
C ALA A 461 -31.65 -9.17 -22.04
N SER A 462 -30.97 -8.25 -21.35
CA SER A 462 -31.47 -6.90 -21.08
C SER A 462 -31.56 -6.05 -22.36
N GLU A 463 -30.55 -6.09 -23.22
CA GLU A 463 -30.52 -5.37 -24.50
C GLU A 463 -31.60 -5.88 -25.48
N LEU A 464 -31.92 -7.17 -25.43
CA LEU A 464 -33.03 -7.79 -26.18
C LEU A 464 -34.41 -7.54 -25.55
N ARG A 465 -34.49 -6.79 -24.44
CA ARG A 465 -35.73 -6.50 -23.67
C ARG A 465 -36.45 -7.74 -23.13
N LEU A 466 -35.68 -8.78 -22.82
CA LEU A 466 -36.18 -10.03 -22.23
C LEU A 466 -36.17 -10.00 -20.70
N LEU A 467 -35.50 -9.01 -20.12
CA LEU A 467 -35.45 -8.75 -18.67
C LEU A 467 -36.15 -7.42 -18.36
N HIS A 468 -37.07 -7.45 -17.39
CA HIS A 468 -37.65 -6.23 -16.84
C HIS A 468 -36.66 -5.58 -15.87
N GLU A 469 -36.37 -4.29 -16.09
CA GLU A 469 -35.44 -3.55 -15.23
C GLU A 469 -36.02 -3.34 -13.83
N ASP A 470 -35.26 -3.71 -12.80
CA ASP A 470 -35.53 -3.37 -11.41
C ASP A 470 -34.22 -3.00 -10.68
N LYS A 471 -34.26 -2.90 -9.35
CA LYS A 471 -33.07 -2.54 -8.56
C LYS A 471 -31.93 -3.57 -8.66
N GLN A 472 -32.24 -4.84 -8.92
CA GLN A 472 -31.28 -5.96 -8.95
C GLN A 472 -30.89 -6.34 -10.38
N LEU A 473 -31.83 -6.28 -11.31
CA LEU A 473 -31.66 -6.59 -12.72
C LEU A 473 -31.55 -5.28 -13.51
N ASN A 474 -30.35 -4.69 -13.52
CA ASN A 474 -30.10 -3.40 -14.14
C ASN A 474 -29.07 -3.52 -15.29
N ARG A 475 -29.46 -3.03 -16.47
CA ARG A 475 -28.60 -3.02 -17.67
C ARG A 475 -27.25 -2.35 -17.45
N LEU A 476 -27.25 -1.19 -16.78
CA LEU A 476 -26.03 -0.43 -16.50
C LEU A 476 -25.10 -1.21 -15.56
N TYR A 477 -25.67 -1.90 -14.58
CA TYR A 477 -24.91 -2.75 -13.66
C TYR A 477 -24.19 -3.87 -14.43
N PHE A 478 -24.90 -4.61 -15.29
CA PHE A 478 -24.28 -5.68 -16.08
C PHE A 478 -23.20 -5.15 -17.03
N ARG A 479 -23.44 -4.01 -17.67
CA ARG A 479 -22.46 -3.35 -18.53
C ARG A 479 -21.21 -2.92 -17.77
N GLU A 480 -21.35 -2.28 -16.61
CA GLU A 480 -20.21 -1.80 -15.81
C GLU A 480 -19.37 -2.98 -15.32
N HIS A 481 -20.00 -4.05 -14.84
CA HIS A 481 -19.31 -5.26 -14.39
C HIS A 481 -18.59 -5.99 -15.55
N PHE A 482 -19.27 -6.24 -16.67
CA PHE A 482 -18.63 -6.85 -17.86
C PHE A 482 -17.38 -6.08 -18.31
N ASN A 483 -17.48 -4.74 -18.42
CA ASN A 483 -16.35 -3.92 -18.84
C ASN A 483 -15.21 -3.92 -17.82
N LYS A 484 -15.54 -3.95 -16.52
CA LYS A 484 -14.53 -4.01 -15.47
C LYS A 484 -13.82 -5.36 -15.46
N ASP A 485 -14.55 -6.47 -15.56
CA ASP A 485 -13.94 -7.80 -15.61
C ASP A 485 -13.06 -7.96 -16.84
N TYR A 486 -13.50 -7.52 -18.03
CA TYR A 486 -12.68 -7.52 -19.24
C TYR A 486 -11.37 -6.76 -19.02
N SER A 487 -11.45 -5.57 -18.44
CA SER A 487 -10.26 -4.73 -18.19
C SER A 487 -9.32 -5.39 -17.17
N LEU A 488 -9.85 -5.97 -16.10
CA LEU A 488 -9.07 -6.69 -15.09
C LEU A 488 -8.39 -7.94 -15.66
N ILE A 489 -9.06 -8.72 -16.51
CA ILE A 489 -8.45 -9.87 -17.18
C ILE A 489 -7.32 -9.40 -18.12
N CYS A 490 -7.50 -8.28 -18.82
CA CYS A 490 -6.43 -7.70 -19.65
C CYS A 490 -5.22 -7.26 -18.80
N GLU A 491 -5.45 -6.72 -17.60
CA GLU A 491 -4.39 -6.36 -16.64
C GLU A 491 -3.66 -7.60 -16.06
N GLU A 492 -4.31 -8.77 -16.04
CA GLU A 492 -3.73 -10.06 -15.63
C GLU A 492 -3.09 -10.83 -16.80
N SER A 493 -3.15 -10.31 -18.02
CA SER A 493 -2.56 -10.92 -19.22
C SER A 493 -1.15 -10.37 -19.48
N THR A 494 -0.24 -11.23 -19.95
CA THR A 494 1.09 -10.80 -20.45
C THR A 494 0.99 -9.95 -21.71
N THR A 495 -0.13 -10.03 -22.44
CA THR A 495 -0.40 -9.27 -23.67
C THR A 495 -1.76 -8.56 -23.61
N PRO A 496 -1.89 -7.46 -22.83
CA PRO A 496 -3.18 -6.81 -22.57
C PRO A 496 -3.95 -6.44 -23.85
N ASN A 497 -3.27 -5.92 -24.86
CA ASN A 497 -3.87 -5.48 -26.13
C ASN A 497 -4.44 -6.62 -26.98
N GLN A 498 -4.06 -7.87 -26.70
CA GLN A 498 -4.45 -9.05 -27.48
C GLN A 498 -5.21 -10.07 -26.62
N CYS A 499 -5.51 -9.73 -25.37
CA CYS A 499 -6.24 -10.58 -24.44
C CYS A 499 -7.60 -11.03 -24.99
N TYR A 500 -8.26 -10.22 -25.81
CA TYR A 500 -9.51 -10.60 -26.46
C TYR A 500 -9.35 -11.84 -27.36
N VAL A 501 -8.21 -12.00 -28.04
CA VAL A 501 -7.94 -13.17 -28.91
C VAL A 501 -7.85 -14.44 -28.08
N TRP A 502 -7.17 -14.36 -26.93
CA TRP A 502 -7.12 -15.47 -25.98
C TRP A 502 -8.50 -15.82 -25.44
N LEU A 503 -9.32 -14.82 -25.08
CA LEU A 503 -10.71 -15.04 -24.66
C LEU A 503 -11.53 -15.73 -25.76
N LEU A 504 -11.36 -15.35 -27.03
CA LEU A 504 -12.01 -16.05 -28.15
C LEU A 504 -11.55 -17.50 -28.27
N SER A 505 -10.26 -17.77 -28.05
CA SER A 505 -9.71 -19.14 -27.99
C SER A 505 -10.37 -19.95 -26.87
N LEU A 506 -10.37 -19.43 -25.64
CA LEU A 506 -10.98 -20.10 -24.48
C LEU A 506 -12.47 -20.43 -24.67
N ILE A 507 -13.23 -19.47 -25.22
CA ILE A 507 -14.67 -19.67 -25.49
C ILE A 507 -14.88 -20.83 -26.47
N ASN A 508 -14.02 -20.97 -27.48
CA ASN A 508 -14.10 -22.10 -28.41
C ASN A 508 -13.78 -23.44 -27.75
N GLN A 509 -12.80 -23.48 -26.83
CA GLN A 509 -12.44 -24.71 -26.11
C GLN A 509 -13.61 -25.25 -25.28
N MET A 510 -14.47 -24.37 -24.76
CA MET A 510 -15.69 -24.76 -24.03
C MET A 510 -16.75 -25.48 -24.88
N LEU A 511 -16.59 -25.57 -26.21
CA LEU A 511 -17.46 -26.37 -27.09
C LEU A 511 -17.13 -27.85 -27.07
N ASP A 512 -15.94 -28.24 -26.56
CA ASP A 512 -15.58 -29.64 -26.43
C ASP A 512 -16.59 -30.34 -25.50
N LYS A 513 -16.95 -31.57 -25.85
CA LYS A 513 -17.82 -32.43 -25.05
C LYS A 513 -17.30 -32.63 -23.63
N CYS A 514 -15.99 -32.53 -23.41
CA CYS A 514 -15.37 -32.58 -22.09
C CYS A 514 -15.87 -31.48 -21.15
N PHE A 515 -16.31 -30.33 -21.66
CA PHE A 515 -16.82 -29.21 -20.84
C PHE A 515 -18.34 -29.23 -20.59
N ILE A 516 -19.02 -30.31 -21.01
CA ILE A 516 -20.47 -30.49 -20.76
C ILE A 516 -20.69 -30.93 -19.31
N PHE A 517 -20.90 -29.95 -18.42
CA PHE A 517 -21.26 -30.18 -17.03
C PHE A 517 -22.78 -30.35 -16.87
N ASN A 518 -23.25 -31.58 -16.62
CA ASN A 518 -24.67 -31.92 -16.60
C ASN A 518 -25.40 -31.39 -15.35
N GLY A 519 -26.64 -30.90 -15.56
CA GLY A 519 -27.55 -30.46 -14.51
C GLY A 519 -27.53 -28.94 -14.23
N PRO A 520 -28.62 -28.38 -13.70
CA PRO A 520 -28.76 -26.94 -13.49
C PRO A 520 -27.95 -26.45 -12.29
N MET A 521 -27.50 -25.20 -12.34
CA MET A 521 -26.87 -24.49 -11.21
C MET A 521 -27.93 -24.02 -10.20
N ASP A 522 -28.56 -24.96 -9.49
CA ASP A 522 -29.68 -24.70 -8.58
C ASP A 522 -29.29 -24.51 -7.11
N ASN A 523 -28.00 -24.66 -6.77
CA ASN A 523 -27.50 -24.46 -5.41
C ASN A 523 -26.01 -24.08 -5.41
N ASN A 524 -25.53 -23.54 -4.29
CA ASN A 524 -24.15 -23.05 -4.19
C ASN A 524 -23.10 -24.15 -4.40
N LYS A 525 -23.37 -25.39 -3.96
CA LYS A 525 -22.42 -26.49 -4.11
C LYS A 525 -22.17 -26.82 -5.58
N LYS A 526 -23.22 -26.82 -6.41
CA LYS A 526 -23.07 -27.04 -7.86
C LYS A 526 -22.34 -25.89 -8.55
N VAL A 527 -22.59 -24.64 -8.15
CA VAL A 527 -21.86 -23.48 -8.66
C VAL A 527 -20.37 -23.58 -8.34
N VAL A 528 -20.01 -23.84 -7.08
CA VAL A 528 -18.62 -24.03 -6.65
C VAL A 528 -17.95 -25.19 -7.40
N GLN A 529 -18.67 -26.30 -7.64
CA GLN A 529 -18.16 -27.42 -8.44
C GLN A 529 -17.92 -27.02 -9.91
N PHE A 530 -18.85 -26.28 -10.51
CA PHE A 530 -18.72 -25.78 -11.87
C PHE A 530 -17.52 -24.81 -11.99
N GLU A 531 -17.37 -23.88 -11.05
CA GLU A 531 -16.27 -22.91 -11.08
C GLU A 531 -14.90 -23.57 -10.92
N LYS A 532 -14.78 -24.53 -9.99
CA LYS A 532 -13.56 -25.34 -9.85
C LYS A 532 -13.27 -26.14 -11.11
N PHE A 533 -14.29 -26.73 -11.71
CA PHE A 533 -14.16 -27.48 -12.94
C PHE A 533 -13.62 -26.60 -14.09
N ILE A 534 -14.14 -25.38 -14.24
CA ILE A 534 -13.61 -24.41 -15.23
C ILE A 534 -12.18 -23.97 -14.88
N GLU A 535 -11.87 -23.67 -13.62
CA GLU A 535 -10.51 -23.29 -13.21
C GLU A 535 -9.49 -24.40 -13.55
N GLU A 536 -9.77 -25.63 -13.12
CA GLU A 536 -8.83 -26.75 -13.22
C GLU A 536 -8.70 -27.30 -14.65
N ASN A 537 -9.77 -27.30 -15.44
CA ASN A 537 -9.79 -27.96 -16.76
C ASN A 537 -9.69 -27.00 -17.95
N LEU A 538 -10.07 -25.72 -17.78
CA LEU A 538 -9.99 -24.70 -18.84
C LEU A 538 -8.89 -23.68 -18.55
N ILE A 539 -8.90 -23.03 -17.39
CA ILE A 539 -7.98 -21.91 -17.17
C ILE A 539 -6.54 -22.40 -17.00
N TYR A 540 -6.30 -23.40 -16.16
CA TYR A 540 -4.93 -23.89 -15.92
C TYR A 540 -4.22 -24.42 -17.16
N SER A 541 -4.94 -25.10 -18.05
CA SER A 541 -4.38 -25.68 -19.27
C SER A 541 -4.00 -24.63 -20.32
N HIS A 542 -4.61 -23.44 -20.27
CA HIS A 542 -4.52 -22.44 -21.33
C HIS A 542 -3.84 -21.12 -20.90
N ILE A 543 -3.62 -20.93 -19.60
CA ILE A 543 -3.06 -19.67 -19.08
C ILE A 543 -1.54 -19.57 -19.26
N GLU A 544 -0.81 -20.67 -19.09
CA GLU A 544 0.65 -20.70 -19.27
C GLU A 544 1.05 -20.53 -20.75
N SER A 545 0.21 -21.03 -21.67
CA SER A 545 0.40 -20.97 -23.13
C SER A 545 -0.29 -19.78 -23.80
N MET A 546 -0.73 -18.77 -23.05
CA MET A 546 -1.55 -17.66 -23.56
C MET A 546 -0.98 -17.00 -24.83
N ALA A 547 0.31 -16.66 -24.83
CA ALA A 547 0.95 -16.03 -25.98
C ALA A 547 0.98 -16.95 -27.23
N GLU A 548 1.24 -18.24 -27.02
CA GLU A 548 1.25 -19.23 -28.10
C GLU A 548 -0.16 -19.44 -28.65
N GLU A 549 -1.18 -19.54 -27.80
CA GLU A 549 -2.57 -19.67 -28.24
C GLU A 549 -3.08 -18.47 -29.01
N ILE A 550 -2.71 -17.25 -28.58
CA ILE A 550 -3.01 -16.03 -29.33
C ILE A 550 -2.38 -16.11 -30.74
N ASN A 551 -1.12 -16.54 -30.83
CA ASN A 551 -0.43 -16.68 -32.10
C ASN A 551 -1.07 -17.76 -32.99
N GLN A 552 -1.40 -18.92 -32.43
CA GLN A 552 -2.08 -19.99 -33.17
C GLN A 552 -3.45 -19.55 -33.67
N TYR A 553 -4.23 -18.84 -32.85
CA TYR A 553 -5.51 -18.29 -33.27
C TYR A 553 -5.35 -17.31 -34.43
N LYS A 554 -4.35 -16.41 -34.36
CA LYS A 554 -4.05 -15.45 -35.44
C LYS A 554 -3.68 -16.12 -36.74
N LEU A 555 -2.82 -17.14 -36.69
CA LEU A 555 -2.42 -17.92 -37.87
C LEU A 555 -3.66 -18.51 -38.56
N ASN A 556 -4.52 -19.17 -37.78
CA ASN A 556 -5.77 -19.75 -38.29
C ASN A 556 -6.71 -18.69 -38.89
N TYR A 557 -6.79 -17.51 -38.27
CA TYR A 557 -7.58 -16.40 -38.79
C TYR A 557 -7.02 -15.85 -40.10
N ILE A 558 -5.70 -15.78 -40.24
CA ILE A 558 -5.03 -15.35 -41.47
C ILE A 558 -5.25 -16.37 -42.58
N GLU A 559 -5.15 -17.68 -42.30
CA GLU A 559 -5.49 -18.72 -43.28
C GLU A 559 -6.92 -18.57 -43.79
N PHE A 560 -7.88 -18.29 -42.89
CA PHE A 560 -9.28 -18.03 -43.26
C PHE A 560 -9.44 -16.82 -44.18
N ILE A 561 -8.73 -15.72 -43.91
CA ILE A 561 -8.74 -14.53 -44.77
C ILE A 561 -8.07 -14.84 -46.11
N HIS A 562 -6.95 -15.55 -46.12
CA HIS A 562 -6.21 -15.85 -47.34
C HIS A 562 -7.06 -16.66 -48.31
N VAL A 563 -7.83 -17.64 -47.83
CA VAL A 563 -8.80 -18.40 -48.64
C VAL A 563 -9.85 -17.51 -49.29
N GLN A 564 -10.17 -16.34 -48.70
CA GLN A 564 -11.18 -15.42 -49.22
C GLN A 564 -10.65 -14.37 -50.21
N TYR A 565 -9.38 -13.93 -50.08
CA TYR A 565 -8.87 -12.74 -50.78
C TYR A 565 -7.57 -12.94 -51.57
N GLU A 566 -6.95 -14.12 -51.55
CA GLU A 566 -5.75 -14.49 -52.37
C GLU A 566 -4.51 -13.55 -52.26
N GLU A 567 -4.43 -12.65 -51.28
CA GLU A 567 -3.28 -11.75 -51.07
C GLU A 567 -2.84 -11.70 -49.59
N THR A 568 -1.52 -11.65 -49.35
CA THR A 568 -0.91 -11.47 -48.03
C THR A 568 -0.48 -10.02 -47.81
N SER A 569 -0.91 -9.42 -46.70
CA SER A 569 -0.56 -8.03 -46.35
C SER A 569 0.85 -7.93 -45.75
N ILE A 570 1.52 -6.79 -45.95
CA ILE A 570 2.81 -6.49 -45.30
C ILE A 570 2.69 -6.49 -43.77
N ASP A 571 1.53 -6.14 -43.23
CA ASP A 571 1.21 -6.22 -41.80
C ASP A 571 1.39 -7.65 -41.25
N ASN A 572 1.01 -8.68 -42.01
CA ASN A 572 1.20 -10.08 -41.58
C ASN A 572 2.69 -10.47 -41.51
N ILE A 573 3.53 -9.88 -42.36
CA ILE A 573 4.98 -10.12 -42.41
C ILE A 573 5.68 -9.36 -41.26
N VAL A 574 5.29 -8.11 -41.01
CA VAL A 574 5.80 -7.30 -39.89
C VAL A 574 5.41 -7.92 -38.55
N ASN A 575 4.19 -8.45 -38.43
CA ASN A 575 3.72 -9.13 -37.22
C ASN A 575 4.24 -10.58 -37.08
N GLU A 576 5.11 -11.05 -37.97
CA GLU A 576 5.72 -12.40 -37.91
C GLU A 576 4.71 -13.55 -37.99
N MET A 577 3.59 -13.30 -38.67
CA MET A 577 2.51 -14.29 -38.86
C MET A 577 2.63 -15.02 -40.21
N TYR A 578 3.38 -14.47 -41.17
CA TYR A 578 3.61 -15.06 -42.48
C TYR A 578 5.03 -14.78 -42.96
N GLU A 579 5.68 -15.78 -43.55
CA GLU A 579 7.03 -15.69 -44.09
C GLU A 579 7.00 -15.92 -45.60
N ASN A 580 7.70 -15.05 -46.35
CA ASN A 580 7.87 -15.20 -47.79
C ASN A 580 9.36 -15.17 -48.13
N GLU A 581 9.99 -16.35 -48.13
CA GLU A 581 11.43 -16.48 -48.40
C GLU A 581 11.85 -16.00 -49.80
N GLN A 582 10.92 -15.95 -50.77
CA GLN A 582 11.21 -15.47 -52.12
C GLN A 582 11.40 -13.96 -52.16
N VAL A 583 10.66 -13.22 -51.32
CA VAL A 583 10.72 -11.75 -51.27
C VAL A 583 11.66 -11.28 -50.15
N TYR A 584 11.69 -11.99 -49.02
CA TYR A 584 12.46 -11.66 -47.83
C TYR A 584 13.28 -12.88 -47.37
N PRO A 585 14.43 -13.17 -48.01
CA PRO A 585 15.27 -14.29 -47.64
C PRO A 585 15.80 -14.14 -46.21
N TYR A 586 15.90 -15.26 -45.49
CA TYR A 586 16.44 -15.34 -44.12
C TYR A 586 15.67 -14.50 -43.07
N LEU A 587 14.45 -14.04 -43.35
CA LEU A 587 13.66 -13.18 -42.46
C LEU A 587 13.55 -13.72 -41.03
N ASN A 588 13.61 -15.04 -40.89
CA ASN A 588 13.34 -15.77 -39.66
C ASN A 588 14.49 -15.63 -38.65
N PHE A 589 15.71 -15.35 -39.14
CA PHE A 589 16.85 -14.93 -38.31
C PHE A 589 16.69 -13.50 -37.76
N PHE A 590 15.85 -12.70 -38.42
CA PHE A 590 15.53 -11.31 -38.10
C PHE A 590 14.18 -11.16 -37.41
N ASN A 591 13.75 -12.15 -36.63
CA ASN A 591 12.55 -12.01 -35.80
C ASN A 591 12.84 -11.21 -34.52
N LEU A 592 11.80 -10.57 -33.99
CA LEU A 592 11.89 -9.68 -32.83
C LEU A 592 12.09 -10.45 -31.52
N THR A 593 12.86 -9.86 -30.62
CA THR A 593 12.97 -10.31 -29.21
C THR A 593 12.23 -9.30 -28.33
N ASN A 594 11.07 -9.69 -27.79
CA ASN A 594 10.21 -8.79 -27.01
C ASN A 594 10.75 -8.40 -25.63
N ILE A 595 11.76 -9.14 -25.12
CA ILE A 595 12.29 -8.92 -23.76
C ILE A 595 12.87 -7.52 -23.52
N HIS A 596 13.28 -6.81 -24.58
CA HIS A 596 13.85 -5.45 -24.47
C HIS A 596 12.79 -4.36 -24.28
N ALA A 597 11.51 -4.68 -24.46
CA ALA A 597 10.39 -3.75 -24.31
C ALA A 597 9.54 -4.02 -23.05
N ILE A 598 9.77 -5.15 -22.38
CA ILE A 598 8.97 -5.61 -21.23
C ILE A 598 9.72 -5.28 -19.93
N ASN A 599 8.99 -4.83 -18.90
CA ASN A 599 9.53 -4.72 -17.54
C ASN A 599 9.55 -6.12 -16.90
N PRO A 600 10.73 -6.73 -16.65
CA PRO A 600 10.82 -8.11 -16.18
C PRO A 600 10.10 -8.33 -14.85
N LEU A 601 10.14 -7.37 -13.92
CA LEU A 601 9.41 -7.49 -12.65
C LEU A 601 7.89 -7.49 -12.84
N GLU A 602 7.36 -6.67 -13.74
CA GLU A 602 5.90 -6.64 -13.97
C GLU A 602 5.43 -7.91 -14.69
N GLU A 603 6.18 -8.40 -15.67
CA GLU A 603 5.89 -9.68 -16.32
C GLU A 603 5.99 -10.84 -15.33
N PHE A 604 7.05 -10.88 -14.51
CA PHE A 604 7.21 -11.87 -13.44
C PHE A 604 6.03 -11.83 -12.46
N ARG A 605 5.58 -10.63 -12.05
CA ARG A 605 4.41 -10.46 -11.19
C ARG A 605 3.14 -10.99 -11.83
N ILE A 606 2.91 -10.71 -13.10
CA ILE A 606 1.73 -11.19 -13.84
C ILE A 606 1.76 -12.72 -13.93
N LYS A 607 2.89 -13.30 -14.33
CA LYS A 607 3.07 -14.75 -14.41
C LYS A 607 2.95 -15.45 -13.06
N MET A 608 3.51 -14.88 -12.01
CA MET A 608 3.37 -15.41 -10.64
C MET A 608 1.92 -15.44 -10.16
N ARG A 609 1.10 -14.45 -10.53
CA ARG A 609 -0.33 -14.41 -10.17
C ARG A 609 -1.16 -15.42 -10.98
N THR A 610 -0.82 -15.60 -12.25
CA THR A 610 -1.52 -16.49 -13.18
C THR A 610 -1.03 -17.92 -13.13
N MET A 611 0.07 -18.21 -12.44
CA MET A 611 0.57 -19.56 -12.24
C MET A 611 -0.36 -20.37 -11.32
N PRO A 612 -0.76 -21.60 -11.71
CA PRO A 612 -1.60 -22.46 -10.88
C PRO A 612 -0.95 -22.74 -9.52
N LEU A 613 -1.74 -22.61 -8.45
CA LEU A 613 -1.31 -22.91 -7.07
C LEU A 613 -0.07 -22.12 -6.61
N SER A 614 0.20 -20.93 -7.17
CA SER A 614 1.40 -20.14 -6.85
C SER A 614 1.53 -19.78 -5.37
N GLU A 615 0.42 -19.49 -4.68
CA GLU A 615 0.40 -19.21 -3.23
C GLU A 615 0.86 -20.41 -2.39
N LYS A 616 0.70 -21.63 -2.92
CA LYS A 616 1.12 -22.88 -2.27
C LYS A 616 2.54 -23.28 -2.66
N ASN A 617 2.89 -23.15 -3.95
CA ASN A 617 4.18 -23.57 -4.48
C ASN A 617 5.29 -22.56 -4.10
N TYR A 618 4.99 -21.27 -4.18
CA TYR A 618 5.91 -20.15 -3.93
C TYR A 618 5.32 -19.16 -2.91
N PRO A 619 5.07 -19.61 -1.67
CA PRO A 619 4.39 -18.82 -0.66
C PRO A 619 5.15 -17.54 -0.32
N MET A 620 6.49 -17.57 -0.29
CA MET A 620 7.29 -16.41 0.06
C MET A 620 7.24 -15.34 -1.02
N THR A 621 7.44 -15.75 -2.27
CA THR A 621 7.45 -14.87 -3.44
C THR A 621 6.08 -14.20 -3.62
N THR A 622 5.00 -14.98 -3.56
CA THR A 622 3.64 -14.44 -3.68
C THR A 622 3.29 -13.50 -2.54
N PHE A 623 3.68 -13.81 -1.31
CA PHE A 623 3.49 -12.94 -0.14
C PHE A 623 4.23 -11.60 -0.29
N PHE A 624 5.50 -11.63 -0.73
CA PHE A 624 6.29 -10.42 -0.96
C PHE A 624 5.73 -9.54 -2.08
N LEU A 625 5.42 -10.12 -3.23
CA LEU A 625 4.99 -9.36 -4.41
C LEU A 625 3.67 -8.62 -4.18
N LYS A 626 2.76 -9.15 -3.34
CA LYS A 626 1.48 -8.51 -3.00
C LYS A 626 1.66 -7.13 -2.36
N ARG A 627 2.72 -6.94 -1.56
CA ARG A 627 2.96 -5.71 -0.79
C ARG A 627 4.39 -5.20 -0.94
N LEU A 628 5.03 -5.44 -2.09
CA LEU A 628 6.42 -5.08 -2.30
C LEU A 628 6.68 -3.58 -2.06
N GLY A 629 5.74 -2.73 -2.47
CA GLY A 629 5.83 -1.28 -2.24
C GLY A 629 5.88 -0.90 -0.76
N ASP A 630 5.13 -1.61 0.10
CA ASP A 630 5.17 -1.40 1.54
C ASP A 630 6.49 -1.90 2.13
N TYR A 631 6.88 -3.14 1.79
CA TYR A 631 8.08 -3.78 2.33
C TYR A 631 9.38 -3.09 1.90
N ALA A 632 9.39 -2.43 0.73
CA ALA A 632 10.52 -1.62 0.29
C ALA A 632 10.85 -0.44 1.22
N ASN A 633 9.94 -0.07 2.14
CA ASN A 633 10.20 0.97 3.14
C ASN A 633 11.02 0.48 4.34
N ILE A 634 11.13 -0.84 4.57
CA ILE A 634 11.79 -1.43 5.75
C ILE A 634 13.28 -1.01 5.80
N GLN A 635 13.94 -0.94 4.65
CA GLN A 635 15.36 -0.58 4.54
C GLN A 635 15.70 0.81 5.11
N TYR A 636 14.72 1.72 5.18
CA TYR A 636 14.90 3.08 5.70
C TYR A 636 14.81 3.16 7.22
N LEU A 637 14.44 2.06 7.91
CA LEU A 637 14.32 2.02 9.37
C LEU A 637 15.67 2.27 10.06
N PHE A 638 16.74 1.64 9.60
CA PHE A 638 18.05 1.74 10.26
C PHE A 638 18.63 3.17 10.27
N PRO A 639 18.68 3.91 9.14
CA PRO A 639 19.09 5.32 9.16
C PRO A 639 18.29 6.20 10.14
N ILE A 640 16.97 6.00 10.21
CA ILE A 640 16.10 6.75 11.12
C ILE A 640 16.40 6.42 12.59
N VAL A 641 16.59 5.14 12.91
CA VAL A 641 16.98 4.70 14.26
C VAL A 641 18.35 5.24 14.64
N LYS A 642 19.33 5.21 13.74
CA LYS A 642 20.69 5.70 13.98
C LYS A 642 20.68 7.19 14.35
N PHE A 643 19.93 8.00 13.60
CA PHE A 643 19.78 9.42 13.88
C PHE A 643 19.03 9.69 15.20
N THR A 644 17.91 9.01 15.44
CA THR A 644 17.12 9.21 16.67
C THR A 644 17.87 8.77 17.93
N ASN A 645 18.64 7.68 17.87
CA ASN A 645 19.49 7.26 18.97
C ASN A 645 20.57 8.29 19.29
N TYR A 646 21.24 8.84 18.27
CA TYR A 646 22.20 9.92 18.46
C TYR A 646 21.56 11.15 19.13
N LEU A 647 20.36 11.55 18.68
CA LEU A 647 19.64 12.66 19.30
C LEU A 647 19.27 12.39 20.76
N ILE A 648 18.83 11.17 21.09
CA ILE A 648 18.56 10.76 22.46
C ILE A 648 19.85 10.86 23.29
N GLU A 649 20.96 10.30 22.83
CA GLU A 649 22.23 10.35 23.55
C GLU A 649 22.73 11.79 23.77
N LYS A 650 22.55 12.67 22.79
CA LYS A 650 22.98 14.07 22.85
C LYS A 650 22.12 14.94 23.75
N PHE A 651 20.79 14.81 23.67
CA PHE A 651 19.85 15.77 24.26
C PHE A 651 19.09 15.29 25.49
N ASN A 652 19.17 14.00 25.84
CA ASN A 652 18.42 13.45 26.97
C ASN A 652 18.77 14.16 28.30
N HIS A 653 17.74 14.72 28.95
CA HIS A 653 17.80 15.57 30.14
C HIS A 653 18.57 16.90 29.99
N ARG A 654 18.98 17.29 28.78
CA ARG A 654 19.88 18.44 28.53
C ARG A 654 19.25 19.57 27.72
N ILE A 655 18.19 19.27 26.98
CA ILE A 655 17.44 20.26 26.23
C ILE A 655 16.13 20.59 26.97
N LYS A 656 15.82 21.88 27.09
CA LYS A 656 14.51 22.31 27.57
C LYS A 656 13.47 22.12 26.48
N ARG A 657 12.24 21.84 26.88
CA ARG A 657 11.11 21.69 25.94
C ARG A 657 10.99 22.91 25.01
N ASN A 658 11.02 24.13 25.56
CA ASN A 658 10.91 25.37 24.77
C ASN A 658 12.06 25.56 23.78
N ASP A 659 13.31 25.30 24.21
CA ASP A 659 14.48 25.40 23.33
C ASP A 659 14.38 24.42 22.14
N ALA A 660 13.79 23.25 22.38
CA ALA A 660 13.53 22.27 21.33
C ALA A 660 12.44 22.70 20.34
N TYR A 661 11.44 23.45 20.80
CA TYR A 661 10.37 23.99 19.95
C TYR A 661 10.80 25.24 19.16
N GLU A 662 11.73 26.04 19.68
CA GLU A 662 12.20 27.26 19.01
C GLU A 662 13.29 26.97 17.98
N LYS A 663 14.26 26.11 18.32
CA LYS A 663 15.44 25.85 17.49
C LYS A 663 15.13 24.85 16.38
N THR A 664 15.68 25.13 15.21
CA THR A 664 15.57 24.28 14.02
C THR A 664 16.71 23.28 13.97
N ILE A 665 16.58 22.24 13.16
CA ILE A 665 17.66 21.26 12.95
C ILE A 665 18.93 21.96 12.41
N ALA A 666 18.76 22.94 11.50
CA ALA A 666 19.84 23.71 10.90
C ALA A 666 20.76 24.41 11.92
N HIS A 667 20.22 24.84 13.07
CA HIS A 667 21.00 25.46 14.14
C HIS A 667 22.07 24.50 14.69
N TYR A 668 21.72 23.24 14.86
CA TYR A 668 22.64 22.21 15.36
C TYR A 668 23.55 21.65 14.26
N LEU A 669 23.14 21.77 12.99
CA LEU A 669 23.97 21.50 11.81
C LEU A 669 24.88 22.68 11.41
N THR A 670 25.13 23.65 12.28
CA THR A 670 26.07 24.74 11.99
C THR A 670 26.94 25.09 13.19
N SER A 671 26.67 24.50 14.35
CA SER A 671 27.27 24.88 15.63
C SER A 671 27.52 23.63 16.51
N GLY A 672 28.78 23.27 16.75
CA GLY A 672 29.16 22.19 17.69
C GLY A 672 30.52 21.54 17.41
N LEU A 673 31.08 20.86 18.42
CA LEU A 673 32.35 20.10 18.32
C LEU A 673 32.21 18.78 17.52
N ASP A 674 30.99 18.21 17.45
CA ASP A 674 30.66 16.96 16.73
C ASP A 674 29.96 17.19 15.38
N TYR A 675 30.30 18.28 14.70
CA TYR A 675 29.59 18.76 13.51
C TYR A 675 29.56 17.74 12.36
N ASP A 676 30.71 17.19 11.99
CA ASP A 676 30.84 16.32 10.81
C ASP A 676 30.01 15.03 10.94
N ASN A 677 30.03 14.41 12.12
CA ASN A 677 29.25 13.20 12.39
C ASN A 677 27.73 13.47 12.37
N LEU A 678 27.28 14.59 12.95
CA LEU A 678 25.86 14.95 12.91
C LEU A 678 25.38 15.25 11.48
N VAL A 679 26.21 15.87 10.64
CA VAL A 679 25.86 16.15 9.24
C VAL A 679 25.69 14.86 8.46
N GLU A 680 26.59 13.89 8.63
CA GLU A 680 26.49 12.59 7.97
C GLU A 680 25.23 11.83 8.41
N LEU A 681 24.98 11.74 9.72
CA LEU A 681 23.77 11.10 10.26
C LEU A 681 22.47 11.78 9.80
N TYR A 682 22.49 13.11 9.68
CA TYR A 682 21.35 13.87 9.19
C TYR A 682 21.10 13.63 7.70
N LYS A 683 22.15 13.56 6.88
CA LYS A 683 22.03 13.24 5.44
C LYS A 683 21.40 11.86 5.26
N ASP A 684 21.93 10.83 5.93
CA ASP A 684 21.38 9.48 5.89
C ASP A 684 19.90 9.45 6.31
N PHE A 685 19.56 10.18 7.38
CA PHE A 685 18.19 10.29 7.87
C PHE A 685 17.26 10.98 6.87
N VAL A 686 17.65 12.14 6.34
CA VAL A 686 16.77 12.93 5.47
C VAL A 686 16.56 12.22 4.13
N ASP A 687 17.60 11.57 3.59
CA ASP A 687 17.49 10.74 2.40
C ASP A 687 16.51 9.58 2.62
N ALA A 688 16.64 8.87 3.76
CA ALA A 688 15.72 7.79 4.12
C ALA A 688 14.29 8.30 4.33
N TRP A 689 14.12 9.43 5.02
CA TRP A 689 12.82 10.06 5.30
C TRP A 689 12.08 10.47 4.03
N TYR A 690 12.80 11.02 3.05
CA TYR A 690 12.22 11.45 1.78
C TYR A 690 12.00 10.30 0.78
N LYS A 691 12.60 9.13 0.99
CA LYS A 691 12.33 7.93 0.19
C LYS A 691 11.13 7.11 0.67
N LEU A 692 10.58 7.38 1.86
CA LEU A 692 9.37 6.72 2.35
C LEU A 692 8.17 6.99 1.44
N THR A 693 7.45 5.93 1.07
CA THR A 693 6.26 5.97 0.20
C THR A 693 4.95 5.77 0.97
N LEU A 694 5.02 5.30 2.22
CA LEU A 694 3.86 5.09 3.07
C LEU A 694 3.16 6.42 3.41
N THR A 695 1.82 6.44 3.29
CA THR A 695 0.99 7.62 3.56
C THR A 695 0.44 7.66 4.98
N GLU A 696 0.35 6.52 5.65
CA GLU A 696 -0.21 6.39 6.99
C GLU A 696 0.72 5.56 7.89
N PHE A 697 1.01 6.09 9.08
CA PHE A 697 1.76 5.38 10.12
C PHE A 697 0.87 5.09 11.31
N ARG A 698 1.12 4.00 12.06
CA ARG A 698 0.28 3.58 13.18
C ARG A 698 1.00 3.63 14.52
N PHE A 699 0.33 4.20 15.51
CA PHE A 699 0.76 4.17 16.91
C PHE A 699 -0.43 3.95 17.84
N GLY A 700 -0.57 2.74 18.37
CA GLY A 700 -1.76 2.37 19.16
C GLY A 700 -3.03 2.48 18.31
N CYS A 701 -3.99 3.32 18.75
CA CYS A 701 -5.24 3.59 18.02
C CYS A 701 -5.15 4.79 17.06
N GLN A 702 -3.99 5.44 16.93
CA GLN A 702 -3.82 6.65 16.13
C GLN A 702 -3.14 6.32 14.79
N THR A 703 -3.60 6.98 13.73
CA THR A 703 -3.08 6.87 12.35
C THR A 703 -2.61 8.24 11.84
N PRO A 704 -1.49 8.79 12.35
CA PRO A 704 -0.93 10.01 11.79
C PRO A 704 -0.67 9.86 10.29
N ARG A 705 -1.15 10.84 9.51
CA ARG A 705 -0.88 10.94 8.07
C ARG A 705 0.49 11.54 7.84
N PHE A 706 1.21 10.97 6.88
CA PHE A 706 2.50 11.46 6.45
C PHE A 706 2.36 12.27 5.17
N GLU A 707 2.45 13.60 5.30
CA GLU A 707 2.42 14.51 4.18
C GLU A 707 3.72 15.32 4.13
N ARG A 708 4.43 15.23 3.01
CA ARG A 708 5.66 15.97 2.75
C ARG A 708 5.32 17.33 2.16
N THR A 709 5.32 18.36 3.01
CA THR A 709 5.00 19.74 2.60
C THR A 709 6.24 20.56 2.25
N LEU A 710 7.44 20.12 2.67
CA LEU A 710 8.71 20.84 2.50
C LEU A 710 9.67 20.08 1.56
N SER A 711 10.49 20.83 0.83
CA SER A 711 11.60 20.26 0.04
C SER A 711 12.69 19.69 0.96
N GLN A 712 13.51 18.78 0.45
CA GLN A 712 14.61 18.16 1.20
C GLN A 712 15.62 19.20 1.71
N ASP A 713 15.96 20.19 0.88
CA ASP A 713 16.92 21.26 1.23
C ASP A 713 16.39 22.23 2.29
N ASP A 714 15.07 22.41 2.36
CA ASP A 714 14.42 23.31 3.30
C ASP A 714 14.02 22.62 4.61
N PHE A 715 14.10 21.29 4.67
CA PHE A 715 13.69 20.51 5.84
C PHE A 715 14.45 20.94 7.10
N ALA A 716 15.78 21.01 7.06
CA ALA A 716 16.57 21.39 8.24
C ALA A 716 16.25 22.81 8.75
N LYS A 717 15.96 23.74 7.84
CA LYS A 717 15.74 25.16 8.15
C LYS A 717 14.38 25.40 8.77
N ASN A 718 13.37 24.63 8.39
CA ASN A 718 11.99 24.86 8.79
C ASN A 718 11.49 23.87 9.84
N THR A 719 12.11 22.69 9.97
CA THR A 719 11.73 21.70 10.96
C THR A 719 12.37 22.01 12.32
N LYS A 720 11.54 22.06 13.37
CA LYS A 720 11.98 22.23 14.76
C LYS A 720 12.59 20.93 15.28
N ILE A 721 13.62 21.04 16.12
CA ILE A 721 14.28 19.84 16.66
C ILE A 721 13.31 18.98 17.49
N ALA A 722 12.31 19.60 18.14
CA ALA A 722 11.25 18.87 18.86
C ALA A 722 10.50 17.83 18.00
N MET A 723 10.39 18.03 16.68
CA MET A 723 9.69 17.09 15.78
C MET A 723 10.49 15.81 15.49
N VAL A 724 11.79 15.80 15.79
CA VAL A 724 12.65 14.62 15.59
C VAL A 724 13.14 14.01 16.91
N LEU A 725 12.70 14.55 18.05
CA LEU A 725 12.99 14.00 19.39
C LEU A 725 11.83 13.08 19.82
N LEU A 726 12.11 11.79 19.95
CA LEU A 726 11.17 10.81 20.51
C LEU A 726 10.89 11.14 21.98
N ASN A 727 9.72 11.71 22.31
CA ASN A 727 9.35 12.06 23.68
C ASN A 727 8.07 11.34 24.14
N ALA A 728 7.83 11.32 25.45
CA ALA A 728 6.67 10.63 26.04
C ALA A 728 5.37 11.46 26.02
N SER A 729 5.43 12.76 25.69
CA SER A 729 4.31 13.70 25.86
C SER A 729 3.17 13.56 24.84
N LYS A 730 3.27 12.66 23.85
CA LYS A 730 2.26 12.49 22.77
C LYS A 730 1.93 13.80 22.03
N ASP A 731 2.85 14.76 22.02
CA ASP A 731 2.69 15.98 21.22
C ASP A 731 2.73 15.59 19.73
N ASP A 732 1.96 16.29 18.88
CA ASP A 732 1.82 15.97 17.45
C ASP A 732 3.17 15.83 16.71
N GLY A 733 4.22 16.50 17.20
CA GLY A 733 5.56 16.47 16.63
C GLY A 733 6.34 15.17 16.81
N SER A 734 6.18 14.44 17.92
CA SER A 734 6.97 13.21 18.21
C SER A 734 6.22 11.92 17.88
N LEU A 735 4.89 11.99 17.82
CA LEU A 735 4.02 10.86 17.53
C LEU A 735 4.28 10.25 16.15
N LEU A 736 4.48 11.08 15.13
CA LEU A 736 4.71 10.63 13.75
C LEU A 736 5.97 9.76 13.65
N LEU A 737 7.05 10.16 14.33
CA LEU A 737 8.32 9.42 14.30
C LEU A 737 8.22 8.10 15.06
N ALA A 738 7.55 8.10 16.23
CA ALA A 738 7.27 6.88 16.97
C ALA A 738 6.38 5.91 16.17
N ALA A 739 5.35 6.44 15.48
CA ALA A 739 4.49 5.68 14.58
C ALA A 739 5.28 5.10 13.40
N CYS A 740 6.21 5.88 12.83
CA CYS A 740 7.08 5.45 11.75
C CYS A 740 7.94 4.24 12.17
N LEU A 741 8.69 4.37 13.27
CA LEU A 741 9.54 3.28 13.79
C LEU A 741 8.75 1.99 14.05
N ARG A 742 7.58 2.12 14.68
CA ARG A 742 6.70 0.99 14.97
C ARG A 742 6.14 0.34 13.71
N THR A 743 5.70 1.14 12.75
CA THR A 743 5.09 0.64 11.50
C THR A 743 6.13 -0.12 10.68
N LEU A 744 7.31 0.45 10.47
CA LEU A 744 8.38 -0.21 9.70
C LEU A 744 8.88 -1.49 10.39
N GLY A 745 9.04 -1.47 11.72
CA GLY A 745 9.38 -2.67 12.48
C GLY A 745 8.32 -3.77 12.37
N ASN A 746 7.03 -3.39 12.39
CA ASN A 746 5.93 -4.34 12.21
C ASN A 746 5.85 -4.92 10.80
N LEU A 747 6.19 -4.16 9.76
CA LEU A 747 6.27 -4.70 8.39
C LEU A 747 7.32 -5.80 8.28
N GLN A 748 8.50 -5.64 8.90
CA GLN A 748 9.50 -6.72 8.96
C GLN A 748 8.98 -7.91 9.77
N ASN A 749 8.35 -7.66 10.92
CA ASN A 749 7.80 -8.74 11.75
C ASN A 749 6.74 -9.55 11.02
N GLU A 750 5.92 -8.93 10.18
CA GLU A 750 4.91 -9.61 9.35
C GLU A 750 5.56 -10.65 8.43
N ILE A 751 6.67 -10.28 7.78
CA ILE A 751 7.44 -11.16 6.90
C ILE A 751 8.06 -12.33 7.67
N VAL A 752 8.71 -12.03 8.80
CA VAL A 752 9.38 -13.05 9.64
C VAL A 752 8.36 -14.02 10.23
N GLU A 753 7.22 -13.52 10.72
CA GLU A 753 6.14 -14.35 11.24
C GLU A 753 5.51 -15.22 10.15
N PHE A 754 5.28 -14.69 8.96
CA PHE A 754 4.79 -15.47 7.83
C PHE A 754 5.76 -16.62 7.48
N PHE A 755 7.06 -16.33 7.37
CA PHE A 755 8.09 -17.34 7.11
C PHE A 755 8.07 -18.46 8.16
N HIS A 756 8.10 -18.12 9.46
CA HIS A 756 8.15 -19.14 10.52
C HIS A 756 6.84 -19.93 10.67
N ARG A 757 5.68 -19.30 10.47
CA ARG A 757 4.38 -19.96 10.63
C ARG A 757 3.99 -20.80 9.43
N THR A 758 4.23 -20.30 8.22
CA THR A 758 3.72 -20.90 6.98
C THR A 758 4.76 -21.78 6.29
N ILE A 759 6.05 -21.43 6.36
CA ILE A 759 7.11 -22.15 5.62
C ILE A 759 7.84 -23.15 6.53
N VAL A 760 8.23 -22.72 7.74
CA VAL A 760 8.96 -23.58 8.69
C VAL A 760 8.01 -24.43 9.55
N ASP A 761 6.74 -24.05 9.65
CA ASP A 761 5.72 -24.63 10.55
C ASP A 761 6.18 -24.67 12.02
N ASP A 762 6.85 -23.61 12.48
CA ASP A 762 7.26 -23.44 13.88
C ASP A 762 6.11 -22.88 14.74
N THR A 763 4.95 -23.53 14.69
CA THR A 763 3.76 -23.15 15.46
C THR A 763 3.87 -23.57 16.93
N ILE A 764 4.65 -24.62 17.21
CA ILE A 764 4.73 -25.28 18.52
C ILE A 764 5.82 -24.68 19.42
N SER A 765 7.02 -24.39 18.90
CA SER A 765 8.14 -23.94 19.75
C SER A 765 8.22 -22.43 19.91
N GLN A 766 7.71 -21.66 18.92
CA GLN A 766 7.78 -20.20 18.86
C GLN A 766 9.19 -19.67 19.14
N SER A 767 10.22 -20.45 18.80
CA SER A 767 11.62 -20.21 19.15
C SER A 767 12.13 -18.87 18.61
N TYR A 768 11.62 -18.44 17.46
CA TYR A 768 11.94 -17.16 16.83
C TYR A 768 11.53 -15.93 17.67
N GLN A 769 10.53 -16.04 18.56
CA GLN A 769 10.13 -14.94 19.47
C GLN A 769 11.19 -14.62 20.52
N TYR A 770 12.05 -15.58 20.88
CA TYR A 770 13.14 -15.36 21.81
C TYR A 770 14.30 -14.57 21.19
N CYS A 771 14.33 -14.41 19.86
CA CYS A 771 15.33 -13.63 19.12
C CYS A 771 14.86 -12.19 18.81
N ALA A 772 13.93 -11.63 19.60
CA ALA A 772 13.45 -10.27 19.40
C ALA A 772 14.51 -9.22 19.79
N VAL A 773 14.81 -8.31 18.86
CA VAL A 773 15.74 -7.19 19.06
C VAL A 773 14.93 -5.90 19.24
N PRO A 774 15.19 -5.09 20.27
CA PRO A 774 14.54 -3.78 20.40
C PRO A 774 14.75 -2.92 19.16
N VAL A 775 13.72 -2.19 18.71
CA VAL A 775 13.80 -1.36 17.48
C VAL A 775 14.94 -0.35 17.50
N GLN A 776 15.33 0.16 18.67
CA GLN A 776 16.47 1.07 18.83
C GLN A 776 17.83 0.38 18.99
N ALA A 777 17.88 -0.96 19.00
CA ALA A 777 19.11 -1.76 19.09
C ALA A 777 19.43 -2.52 17.79
N ILE A 778 18.66 -2.29 16.72
CA ILE A 778 18.83 -2.93 15.43
C ILE A 778 20.18 -2.58 14.79
N ARG A 779 20.72 -3.52 14.02
CA ARG A 779 21.91 -3.33 13.19
C ARG A 779 21.56 -3.36 11.70
N SER A 780 22.48 -2.89 10.87
CA SER A 780 22.25 -2.72 9.44
C SER A 780 22.00 -4.05 8.70
N GLU A 781 22.50 -5.16 9.25
CA GLU A 781 22.41 -6.52 8.70
C GLU A 781 21.12 -7.24 9.14
N GLN A 782 20.43 -6.69 10.14
CA GLN A 782 19.19 -7.23 10.71
C GLN A 782 17.94 -6.65 10.05
N ILE A 783 18.12 -5.77 9.06
CA ILE A 783 17.06 -5.09 8.34
C ILE A 783 16.97 -5.64 6.92
N LEU A 784 15.76 -5.96 6.50
CA LEU A 784 15.52 -6.38 5.12
C LEU A 784 15.83 -5.23 4.15
N ARG A 785 16.70 -5.50 3.18
CA ARG A 785 16.97 -4.62 2.04
C ARG A 785 16.45 -5.28 0.78
N LEU A 786 15.28 -4.84 0.35
CA LEU A 786 14.61 -5.38 -0.82
C LEU A 786 13.73 -4.28 -1.41
N ASP A 787 13.99 -3.91 -2.66
CA ASP A 787 13.16 -3.01 -3.43
C ASP A 787 12.95 -3.55 -4.86
N SER A 788 12.21 -2.79 -5.67
CA SER A 788 11.89 -3.20 -7.04
C SER A 788 13.14 -3.26 -7.92
N ASP A 789 14.14 -2.42 -7.66
CA ASP A 789 15.37 -2.37 -8.44
C ASP A 789 16.26 -3.58 -8.15
N LEU A 790 16.40 -3.95 -6.88
CA LEU A 790 17.16 -5.15 -6.48
C LEU A 790 16.53 -6.43 -7.03
N ILE A 791 15.20 -6.55 -6.99
CA ILE A 791 14.51 -7.71 -7.55
C ILE A 791 14.66 -7.73 -9.08
N ASN A 792 14.52 -6.59 -9.76
CA ASN A 792 14.77 -6.50 -11.20
C ASN A 792 16.20 -6.95 -11.55
N GLN A 793 17.20 -6.47 -10.82
CA GLN A 793 18.59 -6.89 -11.02
C GLN A 793 18.75 -8.39 -10.82
N LYS A 794 18.13 -8.96 -9.77
CA LYS A 794 18.17 -10.40 -9.50
C LYS A 794 17.47 -11.23 -10.57
N LEU A 795 16.32 -10.79 -11.07
CA LEU A 795 15.63 -11.44 -12.18
C LEU A 795 16.51 -11.44 -13.44
N ILE A 796 17.16 -10.32 -13.76
CA ILE A 796 18.01 -10.19 -14.96
C ILE A 796 19.31 -11.01 -14.84
N MET A 797 19.93 -11.05 -13.66
CA MET A 797 21.20 -11.76 -13.48
C MET A 797 21.02 -13.26 -13.31
N ASP A 798 20.05 -13.66 -12.48
CA ASP A 798 19.96 -15.01 -11.93
C ASP A 798 18.58 -15.66 -12.21
N GLY A 799 17.53 -14.86 -12.51
CA GLY A 799 16.13 -15.30 -12.39
C GLY A 799 15.36 -15.53 -13.69
N PHE A 800 15.94 -15.32 -14.88
CA PHE A 800 15.32 -15.79 -16.12
C PHE A 800 16.32 -16.20 -17.21
N THR A 801 15.84 -17.04 -18.12
CA THR A 801 16.49 -17.37 -19.39
C THR A 801 15.57 -17.05 -20.56
N ILE A 802 16.14 -16.85 -21.75
CA ILE A 802 15.37 -16.53 -22.96
C ILE A 802 15.20 -17.82 -23.75
N ASN A 803 13.96 -18.18 -24.11
CA ASN A 803 13.75 -19.24 -25.09
C ASN A 803 14.13 -18.75 -26.49
N TYR A 804 15.08 -19.43 -27.14
CA TYR A 804 15.56 -19.10 -28.49
C TYR A 804 14.99 -20.01 -29.57
N GLU A 805 14.02 -20.88 -29.25
CA GLU A 805 13.31 -21.65 -30.26
C GLU A 805 12.69 -20.71 -31.31
N TYR A 806 13.01 -21.03 -32.56
CA TYR A 806 12.83 -20.27 -33.79
C TYR A 806 11.78 -19.14 -33.73
N GLY A 807 12.26 -17.90 -33.87
CA GLY A 807 11.50 -16.82 -34.46
C GLY A 807 10.32 -16.25 -33.68
N LYS A 808 9.97 -16.78 -32.51
CA LYS A 808 8.86 -16.25 -31.69
C LYS A 808 9.21 -15.95 -30.25
N CYS A 809 10.45 -16.25 -29.82
CA CYS A 809 10.95 -16.09 -28.45
C CYS A 809 9.83 -16.11 -27.41
N THR A 810 9.30 -17.31 -27.12
CA THR A 810 8.27 -17.50 -26.08
C THR A 810 8.87 -17.09 -24.74
N ASP A 811 8.66 -15.82 -24.39
CA ASP A 811 8.96 -15.08 -23.16
C ASP A 811 10.28 -15.39 -22.41
N ALA A 812 10.55 -14.57 -21.39
CA ALA A 812 11.45 -14.95 -20.32
C ALA A 812 10.89 -16.21 -19.61
N ILE A 813 11.70 -17.27 -19.58
CA ILE A 813 11.48 -18.43 -18.71
C ILE A 813 12.07 -18.06 -17.35
N TYR A 814 11.20 -17.81 -16.38
CA TYR A 814 11.60 -17.45 -15.03
C TYR A 814 11.92 -18.69 -14.19
N ASP A 815 13.02 -18.63 -13.45
CA ASP A 815 13.35 -19.65 -12.45
C ASP A 815 12.69 -19.26 -11.11
N TYR A 816 11.45 -19.70 -10.93
CA TYR A 816 10.67 -19.39 -9.74
C TYR A 816 11.25 -20.01 -8.47
N ASP A 817 11.88 -21.19 -8.59
CA ASP A 817 12.51 -21.89 -7.47
C ASP A 817 13.71 -21.09 -6.94
N GLU A 818 14.57 -20.60 -7.83
CA GLU A 818 15.74 -19.80 -7.45
C GLU A 818 15.34 -18.49 -6.74
N ILE A 819 14.30 -17.82 -7.24
CA ILE A 819 13.78 -16.59 -6.61
C ILE A 819 13.17 -16.89 -5.24
N GLU A 820 12.37 -17.94 -5.12
CA GLU A 820 11.77 -18.35 -3.85
C GLU A 820 12.83 -18.72 -2.81
N VAL A 821 13.86 -19.49 -3.20
CA VAL A 821 14.99 -19.85 -2.33
C VAL A 821 15.77 -18.61 -1.90
N THR A 822 16.07 -17.70 -2.83
CA THR A 822 16.76 -16.45 -2.55
C THR A 822 16.01 -15.62 -1.50
N LEU A 823 14.69 -15.44 -1.67
CA LEU A 823 13.86 -14.69 -0.73
C LEU A 823 13.77 -15.39 0.63
N ARG A 824 13.66 -16.72 0.66
CA ARG A 824 13.68 -17.50 1.91
C ARG A 824 15.00 -17.33 2.65
N ASP A 825 16.13 -17.36 1.95
CA ASP A 825 17.45 -17.19 2.57
C ASP A 825 17.70 -15.78 3.11
N MET A 826 17.17 -14.75 2.42
CA MET A 826 17.19 -13.38 2.93
C MET A 826 16.42 -13.26 4.25
N VAL A 827 15.24 -13.88 4.35
CA VAL A 827 14.37 -13.76 5.54
C VAL A 827 14.79 -14.64 6.69
N ARG A 828 15.35 -15.83 6.42
CA ARG A 828 15.80 -16.79 7.44
C ARG A 828 16.74 -16.18 8.49
N ARG A 829 17.47 -15.12 8.15
CA ARG A 829 18.46 -14.46 9.02
C ARG A 829 17.90 -13.25 9.78
N LEU A 830 16.66 -12.84 9.51
CA LEU A 830 16.09 -11.63 10.10
C LEU A 830 15.53 -11.90 11.50
N PRO A 831 15.83 -11.04 12.49
CA PRO A 831 15.21 -11.10 13.79
C PRO A 831 13.82 -10.46 13.77
N LEU A 832 13.01 -10.82 14.75
CA LEU A 832 11.86 -10.00 15.14
C LEU A 832 12.34 -8.69 15.76
N ILE A 833 11.60 -7.62 15.51
CA ILE A 833 11.83 -6.30 16.06
C ILE A 833 10.81 -6.04 17.18
N ASP A 834 11.27 -5.86 18.42
CA ASP A 834 10.40 -5.42 19.52
C ASP A 834 10.08 -3.93 19.36
N THR A 835 8.84 -3.67 18.92
CA THR A 835 8.30 -2.32 18.71
C THR A 835 7.54 -1.75 19.92
N GLU A 836 7.32 -2.53 20.98
CA GLU A 836 6.54 -2.09 22.15
C GLU A 836 7.42 -1.32 23.14
N LYS A 837 8.71 -1.65 23.22
CA LYS A 837 9.68 -1.01 24.13
C LYS A 837 10.48 0.09 23.43
N LEU A 838 9.82 1.22 23.14
CA LEU A 838 10.50 2.43 22.69
C LEU A 838 11.14 3.18 23.87
N ARG A 839 12.42 3.53 23.74
CA ARG A 839 13.13 4.45 24.63
C ARG A 839 12.83 5.88 24.19
N PHE A 840 12.21 6.62 25.09
CA PHE A 840 11.93 8.05 24.94
C PHE A 840 13.02 8.90 25.56
N LEU A 841 13.22 10.08 24.97
CA LEU A 841 13.97 11.20 25.52
C LEU A 841 13.12 11.91 26.57
N ASN A 842 13.78 12.31 27.65
CA ASN A 842 13.23 13.18 28.67
C ASN A 842 13.83 14.58 28.52
N TYR A 843 13.00 15.62 28.62
CA TYR A 843 13.50 17.00 28.64
C TYR A 843 14.14 17.34 29.99
N GLN A 844 14.92 18.42 30.02
CA GLN A 844 15.49 18.97 31.25
C GLN A 844 14.36 19.30 32.26
N PHE A 845 14.53 18.88 33.51
CA PHE A 845 13.55 19.03 34.61
C PHE A 845 12.26 18.19 34.51
N GLU A 846 12.14 17.29 33.51
CA GLU A 846 11.02 16.34 33.39
C GLU A 846 11.38 14.93 33.92
N LEU A 847 12.09 14.89 35.05
CA LEU A 847 12.63 13.64 35.62
C LEU A 847 11.64 12.85 36.49
N TYR A 848 10.53 13.48 36.87
CA TYR A 848 9.55 12.94 37.80
C TYR A 848 8.25 12.70 37.06
N GLY A 849 7.98 11.45 36.68
CA GLY A 849 6.64 11.01 36.32
C GLY A 849 5.74 10.97 37.55
N GLU A 850 4.41 10.90 37.35
CA GLU A 850 3.42 10.87 38.43
C GLU A 850 3.75 9.82 39.53
N ASN A 851 4.41 8.70 39.17
CA ASN A 851 4.66 7.56 40.06
C ASN A 851 6.13 7.06 40.15
N SER A 852 7.13 7.81 39.65
CA SER A 852 8.54 7.35 39.70
C SER A 852 9.48 8.43 40.22
N SER A 853 10.33 8.08 41.20
CA SER A 853 11.36 8.98 41.73
C SER A 853 12.76 8.37 41.60
N LEU A 854 13.62 9.03 40.81
CA LEU A 854 15.04 8.69 40.70
C LEU A 854 15.76 8.78 42.06
N ILE A 855 15.29 9.65 42.96
CA ILE A 855 15.86 9.81 44.30
C ILE A 855 15.59 8.57 45.15
N ILE A 856 14.38 8.01 45.12
CA ILE A 856 14.06 6.76 45.84
C ILE A 856 14.89 5.61 45.27
N ASP A 857 14.98 5.52 43.94
CA ASP A 857 15.78 4.49 43.27
C ASP A 857 17.28 4.58 43.63
N VAL A 858 17.82 5.79 43.86
CA VAL A 858 19.20 5.97 44.31
C VAL A 858 19.35 5.74 45.82
N ARG A 859 18.43 6.22 46.67
CA ARG A 859 18.43 5.98 48.14
C ARG A 859 18.42 4.49 48.48
N THR A 860 17.67 3.69 47.72
CA THR A 860 17.60 2.23 47.91
C THR A 860 18.86 1.47 47.51
N ARG A 861 19.78 2.11 46.76
CA ARG A 861 21.00 1.50 46.23
C ARG A 861 22.27 2.04 46.84
N ILE A 862 22.31 3.33 47.18
CA ILE A 862 23.46 4.02 47.74
C ILE A 862 23.03 4.64 49.07
N PRO A 863 23.54 4.15 50.21
CA PRO A 863 23.29 4.77 51.51
C PRO A 863 23.67 6.25 51.49
N GLN A 864 22.72 7.10 51.87
CA GLN A 864 22.88 8.56 51.86
C GLN A 864 23.06 9.08 53.29
N GLU A 865 24.06 9.93 53.50
CA GLU A 865 24.39 10.57 54.78
C GLU A 865 24.18 12.10 54.68
N PRO A 866 23.71 12.76 55.76
CA PRO A 866 23.58 14.21 55.80
C PRO A 866 24.95 14.90 55.67
N LEU A 867 24.95 16.07 55.01
CA LEU A 867 26.13 16.94 54.95
C LEU A 867 26.31 17.66 56.29
N ASP A 868 27.55 17.79 56.77
CA ASP A 868 27.86 18.60 57.95
C ASP A 868 27.40 20.05 57.76
N ASN A 869 26.82 20.65 58.81
CA ASN A 869 26.23 22.00 58.72
C ASN A 869 27.26 23.08 58.33
N ASN A 870 28.53 22.90 58.69
CA ASN A 870 29.61 23.82 58.34
C ASN A 870 30.01 23.66 56.87
N GLU A 871 30.05 22.42 56.36
CA GLU A 871 30.29 22.13 54.94
C GLU A 871 29.12 22.59 54.05
N ARG A 872 27.88 22.28 54.45
CA ARG A 872 26.66 22.76 53.78
C ARG A 872 26.64 24.28 53.66
N SER A 873 27.05 25.00 54.71
CA SER A 873 27.14 26.46 54.70
C SER A 873 28.22 27.00 53.76
N LYS A 874 29.39 26.35 53.69
CA LYS A 874 30.46 26.70 52.74
C LYS A 874 30.00 26.48 51.30
N LEU A 875 29.39 25.32 51.01
CA LEU A 875 28.92 25.01 49.67
C LEU A 875 27.78 25.92 49.22
N LYS A 876 26.86 26.26 50.12
CA LYS A 876 25.79 27.24 49.85
C LYS A 876 26.37 28.60 49.42
N LYS A 877 27.43 29.08 50.07
CA LYS A 877 28.11 30.33 49.67
C LYS A 877 28.75 30.23 48.28
N LEU A 878 29.31 29.08 47.92
CA LEU A 878 29.89 28.86 46.58
C LEU A 878 28.81 28.87 45.50
N LEU A 879 27.70 28.17 45.71
CA LEU A 879 26.58 28.13 44.78
C LEU A 879 25.94 29.52 44.60
N ILE A 880 25.84 30.33 45.66
CA ILE A 880 25.25 31.67 45.60
C ILE A 880 26.03 32.62 44.67
N ILE A 881 27.34 32.42 44.51
CA ILE A 881 28.22 33.26 43.68
C ILE A 881 28.20 32.83 42.20
N MET A 882 27.63 31.66 41.88
CA MET A 882 27.60 31.13 40.52
C MET A 882 26.58 31.84 39.63
N ASP A 883 26.89 31.93 38.33
CA ASP A 883 25.95 32.45 37.33
C ASP A 883 24.73 31.52 37.15
N HIS A 884 23.58 32.11 36.80
CA HIS A 884 22.30 31.41 36.64
C HIS A 884 22.38 30.27 35.60
N HIS A 885 23.08 30.49 34.48
CA HIS A 885 23.25 29.45 33.45
C HIS A 885 24.07 28.27 33.97
N LYS A 886 25.11 28.57 34.77
CA LYS A 886 25.98 27.56 35.37
C LYS A 886 25.25 26.70 36.40
N ILE A 887 24.39 27.30 37.21
CA ILE A 887 23.57 26.57 38.20
C ILE A 887 22.59 25.62 37.51
N LEU A 888 21.88 26.06 36.47
CA LEU A 888 20.92 25.22 35.74
C LEU A 888 21.61 24.09 34.95
N HIS A 889 22.77 24.35 34.35
CA HIS A 889 23.54 23.34 33.63
C HIS A 889 24.09 22.27 34.59
N TYR A 890 24.55 22.71 35.76
CA TYR A 890 25.01 21.83 36.82
C TYR A 890 23.88 20.93 37.35
N LEU A 891 22.69 21.48 37.56
CA LEU A 891 21.50 20.74 37.95
C LEU A 891 21.12 19.68 36.89
N GLY A 892 21.08 20.05 35.61
CA GLY A 892 20.81 19.09 34.51
C GLY A 892 21.89 18.01 34.32
N SER A 893 23.12 18.29 34.72
CA SER A 893 24.20 17.30 34.71
C SER A 893 24.08 16.30 35.87
N LEU A 894 23.68 16.77 37.06
CA LEU A 894 23.35 15.89 38.17
C LEU A 894 22.17 14.98 37.81
N ASP A 895 21.12 15.54 37.21
CA ASP A 895 19.97 14.78 36.70
C ASP A 895 20.38 13.61 35.79
N TYR A 896 21.31 13.88 34.87
CA TYR A 896 21.88 12.87 34.00
C TYR A 896 22.65 11.79 34.78
N ILE A 897 23.45 12.18 35.78
CA ILE A 897 24.16 11.24 36.66
C ILE A 897 23.18 10.36 37.44
N PHE A 898 22.07 10.91 37.96
CA PHE A 898 21.03 10.13 38.65
C PHE A 898 20.45 9.01 37.76
N THR A 899 20.33 9.22 36.44
CA THR A 899 19.86 8.15 35.53
C THR A 899 20.79 6.95 35.43
N TYR A 900 22.11 7.15 35.61
CA TYR A 900 23.10 6.07 35.66
C TYR A 900 23.18 5.43 37.04
N LEU A 901 23.14 6.24 38.11
CA LEU A 901 23.11 5.75 39.50
C LEU A 901 21.90 4.82 39.74
N ARG A 902 20.77 5.11 39.09
CA ARG A 902 19.57 4.27 39.06
C ARG A 902 19.79 2.86 38.49
N ASN A 903 20.90 2.55 37.83
CA ASN A 903 21.14 1.23 37.21
C ASN A 903 22.32 0.47 37.82
N ILE A 904 22.97 1.01 38.85
CA ILE A 904 24.08 0.35 39.54
C ILE A 904 23.57 -0.89 40.29
N GLY A 905 24.31 -2.00 40.18
CA GLY A 905 24.05 -3.23 40.92
C GLY A 905 24.46 -3.13 42.40
N LYS A 906 23.70 -3.75 43.31
CA LYS A 906 23.89 -3.71 44.78
C LYS A 906 25.23 -4.27 45.31
N LYS A 907 26.19 -4.65 44.46
CA LYS A 907 27.37 -5.46 44.84
C LYS A 907 28.66 -4.68 45.09
N GLU A 908 28.73 -3.38 44.81
CA GLU A 908 29.91 -2.58 45.07
C GLU A 908 29.61 -1.51 46.13
N ASP A 909 30.50 -1.35 47.10
CA ASP A 909 30.43 -0.30 48.13
C ASP A 909 30.78 1.06 47.51
N ASN A 910 29.93 1.50 46.58
CA ASN A 910 30.07 2.73 45.80
C ASN A 910 29.85 4.00 46.64
N SER A 911 29.60 3.86 47.95
CA SER A 911 29.40 4.95 48.90
C SER A 911 30.63 5.86 49.03
N LEU A 912 31.83 5.29 48.83
CA LEU A 912 33.13 5.97 48.91
C LEU A 912 33.60 6.56 47.58
N THR A 913 32.96 6.21 46.46
CA THR A 913 33.33 6.70 45.12
C THR A 913 32.96 8.17 44.99
N THR A 914 33.83 8.99 44.39
CA THR A 914 33.52 10.40 44.11
C THR A 914 32.66 10.54 42.86
N ILE A 915 31.90 11.65 42.75
CA ILE A 915 31.11 11.95 41.56
C ILE A 915 31.98 11.91 40.30
N GLN A 916 33.19 12.47 40.36
CA GLN A 916 34.14 12.45 39.24
C GLN A 916 34.54 11.03 38.82
N THR A 917 35.00 10.22 39.78
CA THR A 917 35.45 8.84 39.50
C THR A 917 34.30 8.01 38.91
N PHE A 918 33.10 8.18 39.45
CA PHE A 918 31.91 7.51 38.94
C PHE A 918 31.61 7.91 37.48
N ALA A 919 31.65 9.21 37.17
CA ALA A 919 31.35 9.71 35.85
C ALA A 919 32.37 9.23 34.80
N GLU A 920 33.66 9.28 35.12
CA GLU A 920 34.75 8.83 34.25
C GLU A 920 34.66 7.33 33.93
N GLN A 921 34.23 6.50 34.88
CA GLN A 921 34.13 5.05 34.71
C GLN A 921 32.86 4.59 33.98
N ASN A 922 31.74 5.28 34.18
CA ASN A 922 30.41 4.78 33.77
C ASN A 922 29.77 5.55 32.62
N ILE A 923 30.26 6.76 32.31
CA ILE A 923 29.69 7.63 31.27
C ILE A 923 30.68 7.69 30.10
N ARG A 924 30.36 6.97 29.01
CA ARG A 924 31.26 6.63 27.88
C ARG A 924 31.81 7.80 27.06
N SER A 925 31.39 9.03 27.30
CA SER A 925 31.90 10.19 26.56
C SER A 925 32.23 11.33 27.53
N SER A 926 33.52 11.54 27.75
CA SER A 926 34.05 12.60 28.62
C SER A 926 33.76 14.01 28.10
N THR A 927 33.38 14.17 26.81
CA THR A 927 32.91 15.46 26.25
C THR A 927 31.52 15.84 26.74
N LEU A 928 30.74 14.90 27.28
CA LEU A 928 29.35 15.12 27.72
C LEU A 928 29.22 15.67 29.15
N LEU A 929 30.31 15.72 29.92
CA LEU A 929 30.39 16.28 31.28
C LEU A 929 31.55 17.29 31.41
N ASN A 930 32.13 17.73 30.30
CA ASN A 930 33.34 18.55 30.25
C ASN A 930 33.03 20.03 30.52
N ASP A 931 32.37 20.29 31.65
CA ASP A 931 32.28 21.61 32.24
C ASP A 931 33.41 21.80 33.24
N ASP A 932 33.97 23.01 33.22
CA ASP A 932 34.84 23.58 34.24
C ASP A 932 34.33 23.42 35.69
N ILE A 933 33.09 23.00 35.92
CA ILE A 933 32.40 23.07 37.22
C ILE A 933 32.31 21.69 37.89
N LEU A 934 31.96 20.63 37.15
CA LEU A 934 31.89 19.27 37.69
C LEU A 934 33.26 18.66 37.96
N GLN A 935 34.31 19.19 37.32
CA GLN A 935 35.69 18.73 37.49
C GLN A 935 36.49 19.55 38.53
N ARG A 936 35.93 20.62 39.10
CA ARG A 936 36.61 21.45 40.11
C ARG A 936 36.21 21.07 41.54
N PRO A 937 37.17 20.92 42.48
CA PRO A 937 36.85 20.82 43.90
C PRO A 937 36.10 22.07 44.39
N PRO A 938 35.12 21.94 45.30
CA PRO A 938 34.73 20.75 46.05
C PRO A 938 33.73 19.82 45.33
N PHE A 939 33.28 20.17 44.12
CA PHE A 939 32.19 19.48 43.42
C PHE A 939 32.59 18.10 42.88
N SER A 940 33.81 17.98 42.33
CA SER A 940 34.35 16.72 41.81
C SER A 940 34.74 15.72 42.90
N ALA A 941 35.14 16.24 44.06
CA ALA A 941 35.66 15.48 45.20
C ALA A 941 34.57 14.94 46.15
N MET A 942 33.30 15.29 45.92
CA MET A 942 32.18 14.84 46.75
C MET A 942 31.90 13.35 46.50
N THR A 943 31.69 12.60 47.58
CA THR A 943 31.36 11.18 47.54
C THR A 943 29.88 10.96 47.25
N LEU A 944 29.56 9.84 46.59
CA LEU A 944 28.17 9.48 46.23
C LEU A 944 27.24 9.33 47.44
N LYS A 945 27.77 9.10 48.65
CA LYS A 945 26.97 9.08 49.89
C LYS A 945 26.33 10.44 50.26
N HIS A 946 26.77 11.54 49.66
CA HIS A 946 26.20 12.88 49.89
C HIS A 946 25.46 13.45 48.68
N ILE A 947 25.34 12.70 47.57
CA ILE A 947 24.87 13.24 46.29
C ILE A 947 23.43 13.75 46.33
N ILE A 948 22.54 13.12 47.11
CA ILE A 948 21.14 13.57 47.23
C ILE A 948 21.05 14.85 48.05
N ASN A 949 21.74 14.92 49.20
CA ASN A 949 21.82 16.14 50.01
C ASN A 949 22.39 17.31 49.20
N TRP A 950 23.34 17.02 48.32
CA TRP A 950 23.92 17.98 47.41
C TRP A 950 22.95 18.47 46.34
N TYR A 951 22.30 17.53 45.66
CA TYR A 951 21.30 17.80 44.64
C TYR A 951 20.14 18.65 45.19
N GLU A 952 19.61 18.28 46.36
CA GLU A 952 18.56 19.05 47.06
C GLU A 952 18.99 20.48 47.39
N LEU A 953 20.25 20.70 47.80
CA LEU A 953 20.78 22.04 48.05
C LEU A 953 20.88 22.87 46.77
N VAL A 954 21.29 22.26 45.66
CA VAL A 954 21.36 22.92 44.35
C VAL A 954 19.95 23.29 43.87
N GLU A 955 18.95 22.43 44.06
CA GLU A 955 17.54 22.72 43.72
C GLU A 955 17.01 23.92 44.51
N GLU A 956 17.26 23.97 45.83
CA GLU A 956 16.82 25.08 46.68
C GLU A 956 17.43 26.42 46.22
N ILE A 957 18.71 26.43 45.83
CA ILE A 957 19.40 27.64 45.36
C ILE A 957 18.99 28.00 43.93
N ALA A 958 18.81 27.01 43.05
CA ALA A 958 18.28 27.20 41.71
C ALA A 958 16.87 27.80 41.75
N PHE A 959 16.05 27.37 42.72
CA PHE A 959 14.76 28.01 42.97
C PHE A 959 14.93 29.48 43.37
N ASP A 960 15.73 29.76 44.39
CA ASP A 960 15.86 31.10 44.96
C ASP A 960 16.44 32.13 43.99
N GLN A 961 17.49 31.77 43.23
CA GLN A 961 18.19 32.71 42.34
C GLN A 961 17.60 32.76 40.94
N VAL A 962 17.11 31.62 40.43
CA VAL A 962 16.71 31.49 39.03
C VAL A 962 15.20 31.35 38.91
N LEU A 963 14.62 30.25 39.40
CA LEU A 963 13.26 29.84 39.04
C LEU A 963 12.17 30.69 39.72
N ARG A 964 12.45 31.32 40.87
CA ARG A 964 11.50 32.19 41.59
C ARG A 964 10.96 33.33 40.72
N ASN A 965 11.76 33.84 39.79
CA ASN A 965 11.38 34.93 38.89
C ASN A 965 10.45 34.48 37.74
N TYR A 966 10.32 33.16 37.51
CA TYR A 966 9.63 32.58 36.36
C TYR A 966 8.39 31.76 36.75
N ILE A 967 7.86 31.94 37.95
CA ILE A 967 6.68 31.23 38.44
C ILE A 967 5.45 31.64 37.62
N ARG A 968 4.66 30.64 37.20
CA ARG A 968 3.44 30.80 36.41
C ARG A 968 2.45 31.77 37.08
N GLU A 969 1.75 32.56 36.29
CA GLU A 969 0.83 33.60 36.80
C GLU A 969 -0.27 33.03 37.68
N ASP A 970 -0.79 31.84 37.33
CA ASP A 970 -1.85 31.11 38.05
C ASP A 970 -1.42 30.55 39.42
N LEU A 971 -0.12 30.63 39.76
CA LEU A 971 0.41 30.24 41.07
C LEU A 971 0.76 31.43 41.97
N ARG A 972 0.77 32.66 41.43
CA ARG A 972 1.18 33.87 42.18
C ARG A 972 0.09 34.32 43.16
N GLU A 973 0.48 35.02 44.23
CA GLU A 973 -0.46 35.61 45.21
C GLU A 973 -1.57 36.45 44.52
N GLN A 974 -1.28 37.04 43.35
CA GLN A 974 -2.20 37.87 42.55
C GLN A 974 -3.33 37.08 41.87
N ALA A 975 -3.20 35.76 41.71
CA ALA A 975 -4.21 34.90 41.09
C ALA A 975 -5.33 34.49 42.06
N PHE A 976 -5.18 34.79 43.36
CA PHE A 976 -6.10 34.37 44.41
C PHE A 976 -6.68 35.58 45.15
N ALA A 977 -7.90 35.45 45.68
CA ALA A 977 -8.44 36.45 46.58
C ALA A 977 -7.62 36.51 47.88
N ILE A 978 -7.44 37.71 48.44
CA ILE A 978 -6.62 37.93 49.64
C ILE A 978 -7.15 37.13 50.83
N ASP A 979 -8.48 37.04 50.97
CA ASP A 979 -9.14 36.30 52.05
C ASP A 979 -8.98 34.78 51.89
N ASP A 980 -8.98 34.28 50.65
CA ASP A 980 -8.70 32.87 50.35
C ASP A 980 -7.23 32.52 50.63
N CYS A 981 -6.28 33.40 50.28
CA CYS A 981 -4.87 33.19 50.61
C CYS A 981 -4.65 33.06 52.12
N LYS A 982 -5.24 33.95 52.91
CA LYS A 982 -5.15 33.90 54.37
C LYS A 982 -5.80 32.64 54.93
N ARG A 983 -7.01 32.31 54.47
CA ARG A 983 -7.73 31.10 54.88
C ARG A 983 -6.92 29.84 54.61
N ILE A 984 -6.38 29.67 53.40
CA ILE A 984 -5.59 28.51 53.00
C ILE A 984 -4.30 28.39 53.82
N VAL A 985 -3.58 29.49 54.02
CA VAL A 985 -2.33 29.51 54.79
C VAL A 985 -2.57 29.23 56.27
N ASP A 986 -3.61 29.82 56.86
CA ASP A 986 -3.95 29.59 58.27
C ASP A 986 -4.43 28.17 58.51
N GLN A 987 -5.22 27.62 57.57
CA GLN A 987 -5.65 26.23 57.59
C GLN A 987 -4.45 25.28 57.49
N PHE A 988 -3.53 25.52 56.55
CA PHE A 988 -2.29 24.73 56.43
C PHE A 988 -1.46 24.75 57.72
N VAL A 989 -1.24 25.94 58.29
CA VAL A 989 -0.45 26.10 59.52
C VAL A 989 -1.14 25.45 60.73
N HIS A 990 -2.47 25.47 60.77
CA HIS A 990 -3.24 24.83 61.84
C HIS A 990 -3.16 23.30 61.77
N THR A 991 -3.28 22.72 60.57
CA THR A 991 -3.26 21.26 60.39
C THR A 991 -1.85 20.66 60.47
N THR A 992 -0.80 21.47 60.29
CA THR A 992 0.61 21.04 60.36
C THR A 992 1.32 21.57 61.62
N MET A 993 1.83 22.79 61.60
CA MET A 993 2.76 23.33 62.61
C MET A 993 2.14 23.57 64.00
N LYS A 994 0.82 23.77 64.09
CA LYS A 994 0.10 23.94 65.36
C LYS A 994 -0.59 22.65 65.84
N ASN A 995 -0.45 21.56 65.09
CA ASN A 995 -1.03 20.28 65.45
C ASN A 995 -0.12 19.56 66.45
N GLY A 996 -0.63 19.26 67.64
CA GLY A 996 0.14 18.59 68.70
C GLY A 996 0.55 17.14 68.39
N ARG A 997 0.11 16.57 67.27
CA ARG A 997 0.43 15.21 66.82
C ARG A 997 1.59 15.14 65.83
N ILE A 998 2.11 16.27 65.36
CA ILE A 998 3.17 16.30 64.34
C ILE A 998 4.54 15.93 64.91
N ALA A 999 5.34 15.19 64.14
CA ALA A 999 6.68 14.79 64.49
C ALA A 999 7.59 16.00 64.82
N PRO A 1000 8.49 15.92 65.83
CA PRO A 1000 9.35 17.03 66.23
C PRO A 1000 10.21 17.60 65.10
N CYS A 1001 10.69 16.75 64.18
CA CYS A 1001 11.50 17.17 63.02
C CYS A 1001 10.71 18.02 61.99
N LEU A 1002 9.38 17.90 61.99
CA LEU A 1002 8.46 18.65 61.12
C LEU A 1002 7.87 19.90 61.79
N GLN A 1003 8.20 20.16 63.05
CA GLN A 1003 7.83 21.43 63.72
C GLN A 1003 8.68 22.60 63.23
N SER A 1004 9.84 22.33 62.62
CA SER A 1004 10.70 23.35 62.03
C SER A 1004 10.09 23.92 60.74
N ILE A 1005 9.99 25.25 60.65
CA ILE A 1005 9.53 25.95 59.46
C ILE A 1005 10.46 25.69 58.25
N ASP A 1006 11.75 25.49 58.50
CA ASP A 1006 12.74 25.31 57.43
C ASP A 1006 12.55 23.99 56.67
N SER A 1007 12.08 22.92 57.34
CA SER A 1007 11.76 21.63 56.71
C SER A 1007 10.66 21.79 55.66
N TRP A 1008 9.62 22.57 55.99
CA TRP A 1008 8.51 22.85 55.08
C TRP A 1008 8.91 23.77 53.92
N ILE A 1009 9.70 24.81 54.19
CA ILE A 1009 10.23 25.70 53.14
C ILE A 1009 11.04 24.90 52.12
N ALA A 1010 11.92 23.99 52.58
CA ALA A 1010 12.74 23.15 51.71
C ALA A 1010 11.88 22.25 50.81
N VAL A 1011 10.89 21.55 51.38
CA VAL A 1011 9.97 20.69 50.62
C VAL A 1011 9.18 21.48 49.59
N PHE A 1012 8.63 22.64 49.96
CA PHE A 1012 7.88 23.44 48.99
C PHE A 1012 8.77 23.97 47.86
N LYS A 1013 10.01 24.37 48.13
CA LYS A 1013 10.97 24.71 47.05
C LYS A 1013 11.20 23.53 46.11
N ARG A 1014 11.36 22.32 46.64
CA ARG A 1014 11.54 21.11 45.81
C ARG A 1014 10.30 20.76 45.00
N ILE A 1015 9.10 20.90 45.56
CA ILE A 1015 7.83 20.73 44.82
C ILE A 1015 7.76 21.76 43.68
N MET A 1016 8.18 23.02 43.93
CA MET A 1016 8.23 24.05 42.90
C MET A 1016 9.18 23.68 41.74
N VAL A 1017 10.36 23.13 42.05
CA VAL A 1017 11.37 22.76 41.06
C VAL A 1017 11.03 21.46 40.32
N ARG A 1018 10.59 20.43 41.04
CA ARG A 1018 10.43 19.06 40.50
C ARG A 1018 9.07 18.79 39.87
N VAL A 1019 8.01 19.45 40.35
CA VAL A 1019 6.62 19.21 39.93
C VAL A 1019 6.06 20.42 39.18
N LEU A 1020 6.05 21.59 39.81
CA LEU A 1020 5.37 22.78 39.26
C LEU A 1020 6.15 23.50 38.16
N SER A 1021 7.39 23.07 37.89
CA SER A 1021 8.15 23.49 36.71
C SER A 1021 7.68 22.78 35.42
N ASN A 1022 6.87 21.72 35.53
CA ASN A 1022 6.26 21.02 34.39
C ASN A 1022 4.90 21.64 34.02
N VAL A 1023 4.73 22.01 32.75
CA VAL A 1023 3.53 22.70 32.24
C VAL A 1023 2.30 21.77 32.20
N ASN A 1024 2.51 20.45 32.15
CA ASN A 1024 1.44 19.46 31.95
C ASN A 1024 0.81 18.93 33.25
N VAL A 1025 1.22 19.42 34.42
CA VAL A 1025 0.71 18.96 35.72
C VAL A 1025 -0.66 19.60 36.02
N SER A 1026 -1.64 18.77 36.40
CA SER A 1026 -2.93 19.25 36.89
C SER A 1026 -2.77 19.98 38.22
N LEU A 1027 -3.19 21.24 38.26
CA LEU A 1027 -3.04 22.09 39.44
C LEU A 1027 -4.18 21.93 40.46
N ASP A 1028 -5.29 21.31 40.05
CA ASP A 1028 -6.49 21.07 40.86
C ASP A 1028 -6.46 19.69 41.53
N VAL A 1029 -5.30 19.32 42.08
CA VAL A 1029 -5.05 18.06 42.78
C VAL A 1029 -4.72 18.38 44.25
N PRO A 1030 -5.21 17.61 45.25
CA PRO A 1030 -4.85 17.82 46.64
C PRO A 1030 -3.33 17.82 46.87
N LEU A 1031 -2.84 18.82 47.62
CA LEU A 1031 -1.41 18.97 47.94
C LEU A 1031 -0.89 17.80 48.80
N GLN A 1032 -1.76 17.18 49.60
CA GLN A 1032 -1.46 16.04 50.45
C GLN A 1032 -0.79 14.88 49.68
N LEU A 1033 -1.27 14.57 48.47
CA LEU A 1033 -0.73 13.49 47.63
C LEU A 1033 0.76 13.68 47.29
N TYR A 1034 1.22 14.92 47.24
CA TYR A 1034 2.64 15.23 47.00
C TYR A 1034 3.44 15.28 48.29
N LEU A 1035 2.85 15.75 49.38
CA LEU A 1035 3.49 15.79 50.70
C LEU A 1035 3.71 14.39 51.30
N GLU A 1036 2.93 13.39 50.88
CA GLU A 1036 3.12 11.99 51.28
C GLU A 1036 4.33 11.32 50.61
N ARG A 1037 4.89 11.91 49.54
CA ARG A 1037 6.00 11.30 48.82
C ARG A 1037 7.33 11.55 49.53
N THR A 1038 8.00 10.46 49.89
CA THR A 1038 9.29 10.48 50.62
C THR A 1038 10.43 11.14 49.85
N ASP A 1039 10.33 11.27 48.52
CA ASP A 1039 11.39 11.86 47.70
C ASP A 1039 11.55 13.37 47.86
N PHE A 1040 10.49 14.10 48.24
CA PHE A 1040 10.59 15.54 48.49
C PHE A 1040 11.25 15.87 49.82
N TRP A 1041 11.15 14.97 50.81
CA TRP A 1041 11.70 15.15 52.14
C TRP A 1041 13.18 14.77 52.20
N THR A 1042 13.93 15.42 53.08
CA THR A 1042 15.33 15.07 53.38
C THR A 1042 15.42 13.69 54.02
N ASN A 1043 16.59 13.06 53.92
CA ASN A 1043 16.86 11.74 54.50
C ASN A 1043 16.56 11.59 56.00
N ASP A 1044 16.61 12.69 56.75
CA ASP A 1044 16.39 12.71 58.20
C ASP A 1044 14.90 12.63 58.59
N ILE A 1045 13.99 12.53 57.61
CA ILE A 1045 12.53 12.46 57.81
C ILE A 1045 12.05 11.09 57.31
N SER A 1046 11.46 10.32 58.23
CA SER A 1046 10.96 8.96 57.97
C SER A 1046 9.52 8.95 57.44
N GLU A 1047 9.09 7.81 56.90
CA GLU A 1047 7.67 7.62 56.52
C GLU A 1047 6.72 7.77 57.71
N GLU A 1048 7.15 7.36 58.91
CA GLU A 1048 6.38 7.54 60.15
C GLU A 1048 6.22 9.02 60.52
N ASP A 1049 7.25 9.84 60.26
CA ASP A 1049 7.17 11.29 60.47
C ASP A 1049 6.17 11.93 59.50
N ILE A 1050 6.14 11.49 58.24
CA ILE A 1050 5.21 12.01 57.23
C ILE A 1050 3.75 11.68 57.58
N GLN A 1051 3.50 10.50 58.16
CA GLN A 1051 2.16 10.10 58.63
C GLN A 1051 1.65 10.92 59.83
N SER A 1052 2.48 11.77 60.43
CA SER A 1052 2.11 12.59 61.60
C SER A 1052 1.27 13.84 61.29
N PHE A 1053 1.05 14.16 60.00
CA PHE A 1053 0.23 15.28 59.55
C PHE A 1053 -0.78 14.89 58.47
N GLU A 1054 -1.86 15.66 58.37
CA GLU A 1054 -2.87 15.53 57.31
C GLU A 1054 -3.30 16.93 56.86
N VAL A 1055 -3.09 17.25 55.59
CA VAL A 1055 -3.48 18.52 54.98
C VAL A 1055 -4.85 18.37 54.34
N ASN A 1056 -5.73 19.36 54.55
CA ASN A 1056 -7.09 19.34 54.00
C ASN A 1056 -7.09 19.31 52.46
N ASP A 1057 -7.97 18.49 51.87
CA ASP A 1057 -8.12 18.32 50.41
C ASP A 1057 -8.44 19.61 49.64
N GLU A 1058 -9.01 20.64 50.30
CA GLU A 1058 -9.21 21.97 49.71
C GLU A 1058 -7.89 22.70 49.42
N ILE A 1059 -6.78 22.29 50.07
CA ILE A 1059 -5.45 22.81 49.81
C ILE A 1059 -4.88 22.05 48.61
N LEU A 1060 -5.08 22.64 47.43
CA LEU A 1060 -4.63 22.10 46.16
C LEU A 1060 -3.16 22.46 45.85
N LEU A 1061 -2.58 21.73 44.90
CA LEU A 1061 -1.21 21.92 44.42
C LEU A 1061 -0.95 23.37 43.94
N ARG A 1062 -1.96 24.05 43.36
CA ARG A 1062 -1.87 25.46 42.97
C ARG A 1062 -1.55 26.41 44.13
N HIS A 1063 -1.84 26.04 45.37
CA HIS A 1063 -1.60 26.86 46.56
C HIS A 1063 -0.16 26.76 47.11
N THR A 1064 0.69 25.93 46.50
CA THR A 1064 2.07 25.67 46.99
C THR A 1064 2.90 26.94 47.15
N PHE A 1065 2.86 27.83 46.16
CA PHE A 1065 3.71 29.03 46.17
C PHE A 1065 3.25 30.09 47.19
N ILE A 1066 1.93 30.26 47.38
CA ILE A 1066 1.40 31.19 48.39
C ILE A 1066 1.70 30.73 49.82
N ILE A 1067 1.69 29.41 50.05
CA ILE A 1067 2.10 28.80 51.33
C ILE A 1067 3.60 29.05 51.55
N LEU A 1068 4.44 28.76 50.55
CA LEU A 1068 5.89 28.97 50.62
C LEU A 1068 6.26 30.41 51.02
N ILE A 1069 5.71 31.42 50.32
CA ILE A 1069 6.00 32.84 50.63
C ILE A 1069 5.56 33.19 52.05
N SER A 1070 4.40 32.70 52.49
CA SER A 1070 3.86 33.00 53.81
C SER A 1070 4.70 32.38 54.94
N LEU A 1071 5.26 31.19 54.71
CA LEU A 1071 6.18 30.53 55.63
C LEU A 1071 7.53 31.25 55.69
N GLU A 1072 8.07 31.68 54.54
CA GLU A 1072 9.29 32.50 54.50
C GLU A 1072 9.11 33.81 55.29
N LYS A 1073 8.00 34.52 55.08
CA LYS A 1073 7.64 35.73 55.86
C LYS A 1073 7.59 35.45 57.37
N LYS A 1074 6.99 34.32 57.79
CA LYS A 1074 6.91 33.93 59.21
C LYS A 1074 8.27 33.59 59.81
N ARG A 1075 9.16 32.93 59.06
CA ARG A 1075 10.54 32.65 59.48
C ARG A 1075 11.33 33.94 59.69
N ASP A 1076 11.21 34.88 58.75
CA ASP A 1076 11.94 36.15 58.80
C ASP A 1076 11.46 37.05 59.96
N ILE A 1077 10.20 36.92 60.38
CA ILE A 1077 9.65 37.59 61.59
C ILE A 1077 10.13 36.91 62.89
N ALA A 1078 10.31 35.59 62.90
CA ALA A 1078 10.73 34.84 64.09
C ALA A 1078 12.24 34.94 64.39
N ASN A 1079 13.07 35.29 63.40
CA ASN A 1079 14.52 35.47 63.53
C ASN A 1079 14.98 36.85 62.97
N PRO A 1080 14.86 37.94 63.75
CA PRO A 1080 15.22 39.28 63.27
C PRO A 1080 16.74 39.49 63.05
N SER A 1081 17.60 38.57 63.50
CA SER A 1081 19.06 38.64 63.38
C SER A 1081 19.62 38.30 61.99
N ASN A 1082 18.78 37.95 61.01
CA ASN A 1082 19.20 37.72 59.61
C ASN A 1082 18.79 38.85 58.64
N VAL A 1083 18.24 39.96 59.13
CA VAL A 1083 17.66 41.04 58.29
C VAL A 1083 18.72 41.89 57.55
N GLU A 1084 20.01 41.73 57.83
CA GLU A 1084 21.06 42.48 57.12
C GLU A 1084 21.63 41.81 55.84
N GLN A 1085 21.07 40.68 55.37
CA GLN A 1085 21.50 40.08 54.09
C GLN A 1085 20.41 39.88 53.02
N SER A 1086 19.16 40.27 53.27
CA SER A 1086 18.09 40.20 52.27
C SER A 1086 17.63 41.57 51.72
N SER A 1087 18.42 42.63 51.96
CA SER A 1087 18.21 43.96 51.37
C SER A 1087 19.33 44.40 50.43
N SER A 1088 19.93 43.48 49.66
CA SER A 1088 20.64 43.91 48.45
C SER A 1088 19.61 44.23 47.36
N LYS A 1089 19.26 45.51 47.25
CA LYS A 1089 18.95 46.09 45.94
C LYS A 1089 20.12 45.73 45.02
N SER A 1090 19.98 44.68 44.21
CA SER A 1090 20.86 44.48 43.06
C SER A 1090 20.50 45.56 42.06
N ASP A 1091 21.43 46.47 41.83
CA ASP A 1091 21.33 47.58 40.90
C ASP A 1091 20.79 47.14 39.54
N LEU A 1092 19.80 47.92 39.09
CA LEU A 1092 19.27 47.96 37.74
C LEU A 1092 20.35 48.43 36.76
N GLN A 1093 21.24 47.54 36.30
CA GLN A 1093 22.00 47.77 35.07
C GLN A 1093 22.21 46.47 34.29
N ASN A 1094 21.17 46.11 33.52
CA ASN A 1094 21.17 45.66 32.11
C ASN A 1094 19.85 44.95 31.72
N THR A 1095 18.78 45.23 32.45
CA THR A 1095 17.52 44.50 32.35
C THR A 1095 16.66 44.79 31.13
N ASP A 1096 16.91 45.82 30.31
CA ASP A 1096 15.96 46.16 29.24
C ASP A 1096 16.14 45.34 27.95
N GLN A 1097 17.35 44.85 27.66
CA GLN A 1097 17.59 43.91 26.57
C GLN A 1097 17.18 42.48 26.96
N GLN A 1098 17.43 42.09 28.22
CA GLN A 1098 17.00 40.81 28.79
C GLN A 1098 15.48 40.76 29.09
N LYS A 1099 14.84 41.88 29.48
CA LYS A 1099 13.37 41.98 29.58
C LYS A 1099 12.69 42.04 28.22
N LYS A 1100 13.37 42.49 27.14
CA LYS A 1100 12.85 42.40 25.77
C LYS A 1100 12.93 40.96 25.21
N GLN A 1101 14.00 40.23 25.48
CA GLN A 1101 14.08 38.78 25.21
C GLN A 1101 13.12 37.96 26.10
N ALA A 1102 12.88 38.39 27.35
CA ALA A 1102 11.93 37.73 28.26
C ALA A 1102 10.46 38.16 28.08
N LYS A 1103 10.16 39.30 27.43
CA LYS A 1103 8.78 39.66 27.02
C LYS A 1103 8.34 38.90 25.78
N THR A 1104 9.27 38.51 24.90
CA THR A 1104 8.98 37.58 23.79
C THR A 1104 8.67 36.17 24.32
N TRP A 1105 9.20 35.80 25.48
CA TRP A 1105 8.92 34.53 26.18
C TRP A 1105 7.50 34.36 26.74
N PHE A 1106 6.72 35.43 26.95
CA PHE A 1106 5.37 35.33 27.55
C PHE A 1106 4.22 35.76 26.63
N ILE A 1107 4.44 36.68 25.68
CA ILE A 1107 3.34 37.23 24.87
C ILE A 1107 2.82 36.22 23.82
N ASN A 1108 3.63 35.26 23.36
CA ASN A 1108 3.20 34.30 22.34
C ASN A 1108 2.39 33.09 22.87
N ASN A 1109 2.27 32.91 24.19
CA ASN A 1109 1.51 31.80 24.78
C ASN A 1109 -0.01 32.04 24.87
N ASN A 1110 -0.50 33.27 24.66
CA ASN A 1110 -1.93 33.60 24.79
C ASN A 1110 -2.65 33.94 23.47
N GLN A 1111 -1.98 33.96 22.30
CA GLN A 1111 -2.63 34.33 21.03
C GLN A 1111 -3.01 33.18 20.09
N ASN A 1112 -2.61 31.92 20.35
CA ASN A 1112 -2.92 30.80 19.44
C ASN A 1112 -4.03 29.85 19.93
N LYS A 1113 -4.92 30.30 20.83
CA LYS A 1113 -6.12 29.55 21.23
C LYS A 1113 -7.43 30.01 20.58
N VAL A 1114 -7.41 30.99 19.67
CA VAL A 1114 -8.59 31.36 18.88
C VAL A 1114 -8.16 31.66 17.44
N VAL A 1115 -8.87 31.06 16.48
CA VAL A 1115 -8.74 31.19 15.00
C VAL A 1115 -7.80 30.18 14.32
N ILE A 1116 -8.35 29.03 13.89
CA ILE A 1116 -8.54 28.63 12.48
C ILE A 1116 -9.59 27.51 12.49
N GLY A 1117 -10.81 27.87 12.11
CA GLY A 1117 -11.94 26.95 12.10
C GLY A 1117 -13.21 27.64 11.63
N GLN A 1118 -13.14 28.42 10.55
CA GLN A 1118 -14.29 28.85 9.75
C GLN A 1118 -13.83 29.60 8.48
N SER A 1119 -13.61 28.88 7.39
CA SER A 1119 -13.84 29.45 6.06
C SER A 1119 -14.21 28.33 5.07
N LYS A 1120 -15.51 28.14 4.86
CA LYS A 1120 -16.13 27.67 3.60
C LYS A 1120 -17.65 27.71 3.77
N ASN A 1121 -18.23 28.86 3.47
CA ASN A 1121 -19.54 28.98 2.80
C ASN A 1121 -19.89 30.46 2.61
N LYS A 1122 -19.66 30.97 1.40
CA LYS A 1122 -20.50 31.97 0.72
C LYS A 1122 -20.01 32.20 -0.71
N LYS A 1123 -20.69 31.58 -1.67
CA LYS A 1123 -20.96 32.14 -3.00
C LYS A 1123 -22.29 31.59 -3.51
N LYS A 1124 -23.32 32.44 -3.43
CA LYS A 1124 -24.41 32.59 -4.40
C LYS A 1124 -24.97 34.02 -4.24
N ASP A 1125 -25.27 34.60 -5.40
CA ASP A 1125 -26.03 35.83 -5.68
C ASP A 1125 -25.27 37.17 -5.70
N ARG A 1126 -24.52 37.42 -6.78
CA ARG A 1126 -24.93 38.30 -7.90
C ARG A 1126 -23.94 38.19 -9.07
#